data_AF-A0A954P9R0-F1
#
_entry.id   AF-A0A954P9R0-F1
#
_cell.length_a   1.000
_cell.length_b   1.000
_cell.length_c   1.000
_cell.angle_alpha   90.00
_cell.angle_beta   90.00
_cell.angle_gamma   90.00
#
_symmetry.space_group_name_H-M   'P 1'
#
loop_
_entity.id
_entity.type
_entity.pdbx_description
1 polymer ?
#
loop_
_entity_poly.entity_id
_entity_poly.type
_entity_poly.pdbx_seq_one_letter_code
_entity_poly.pdbx_strand_id
1 'polypeptide(L)'
;MSLYRQLFLKRSCLERYGKGPEFHLSDVGFCRLDVTELLQHSSCAPDESNLTAPSNNSRSLSLPASPIRASADILFETCEQRLVLSAQLLFDVLGDQLLDMHVAPIPDAQSSDTPLETHLQEAHAATGWDQVQQQFGLTGKGQTVAVIDSGIAWDHLALGKGYGPGYRVVGGWDFTEENDAQPYDDGPMGFHGTHVSGIIGSDDPTRSGVAPDVDFVALRVFNDVGQGQISWVEKALQWVHQNRDSFENPITTVNLSLGTTWNAEVVPSWATLEEELRDLFNDGIVVTASAGNSFQDYHAPGLSYPAASSYVLPVASVDDDGGLSDFSQRSQRAIAAPGNQIVSTVPDHVLGRDGIVNDFSTASGTSMAAPYVAGASVLVRQAMEMVGIADINLNTIADHLRETSDSVFDALTGKTYDRLNLESAIDSLIPVDTVADGVSGSTTLAMTTQHFDGWINTLDDVDAYRFTPDTSGTLQLDATSKWMDTVHWSIHSGATTLATGGQGLSSLHLQAGQSYELLVSSSSGIGTFSFDLDFAADSHSGGDAPNTKTPAVDLGSLRYQEMNTEAGNSYRVQAQGDGTFTIQWKNADDQHGQLVAVSEATTFSDSTWESSQLRIDLDVHAGQWIDFTLPGSPGESGELTLANVLNHRGTTVNVTGSEHSDELAIELNSNPRLVFGNVEYGLDGVHSLSIDAYGGNDSLNMIGSAQSDKVDLRPGQSIIENNNIHIDLMSTEDITYSGGGGPDRVYLYDSNQDDTLVARPGQAELVGVGYRFNVLSIDRIFVHATGGGQDYAYLYDSSGDDRLSVRPQFTSMNGDGFFNYVRGFERVYAYANAGGHDTASLYDSAADDRFTTSGASASIVGPGFSSFTRGFEQVQAYSNAGGTDLATLYGSSQQTSWQRGSDYVGFREGDYNREARGFQNIETFVGGHAVSTENVVRANWGPASAPVTNAVSTATYESGTSPQELAGRTDPVMPAATSISTEQLPTLNVRERLEHAPTDGFHGLNTQAPEGQLLNSTSALSDWLSEEMNPISRSMEKFHLPEELLLNDVELENLILDEVFRLHEERASF
;
A
#
# COMPACT_ATOMS: atom_id res chain seq x y z
N MET A 1 27.77 -37.37 4.58
CA MET A 1 26.95 -37.90 3.46
C MET A 1 27.44 -39.21 2.80
N SER A 2 28.74 -39.40 2.46
CA SER A 2 29.18 -40.54 1.61
C SER A 2 28.72 -41.96 2.00
N LEU A 3 28.49 -42.25 3.30
CA LEU A 3 28.02 -43.57 3.75
C LEU A 3 26.53 -43.82 3.42
N TYR A 4 25.71 -42.77 3.38
CA TYR A 4 24.28 -42.84 3.09
C TYR A 4 24.02 -43.22 1.62
N ARG A 5 24.82 -42.68 0.70
CA ARG A 5 24.72 -42.94 -0.75
C ARG A 5 24.98 -44.41 -1.13
N GLN A 6 25.70 -45.17 -0.30
CA GLN A 6 25.94 -46.60 -0.51
C GLN A 6 24.81 -47.51 0.00
N LEU A 7 23.93 -47.02 0.89
CA LEU A 7 22.77 -47.78 1.38
C LEU A 7 21.60 -47.70 0.40
N PHE A 8 21.37 -46.54 -0.22
CA PHE A 8 20.25 -46.31 -1.14
C PHE A 8 20.34 -47.19 -2.41
N LEU A 9 21.52 -47.19 -3.06
CA LEU A 9 21.83 -48.03 -4.23
C LEU A 9 21.70 -49.55 -3.98
N LYS A 10 21.56 -49.98 -2.71
CA LYS A 10 21.43 -51.38 -2.32
C LYS A 10 19.97 -51.87 -2.28
N ARG A 11 18.97 -50.98 -2.33
CA ARG A 11 17.54 -51.34 -2.44
C ARG A 11 17.08 -51.49 -3.89
N SER A 12 17.47 -50.56 -4.79
CA SER A 12 16.94 -50.48 -6.16
C SER A 12 17.21 -51.71 -7.06
N CYS A 13 18.12 -52.62 -6.68
CA CYS A 13 18.34 -53.88 -7.38
C CYS A 13 17.41 -55.04 -6.94
N LEU A 14 16.68 -54.92 -5.83
CA LEU A 14 15.87 -56.01 -5.27
C LEU A 14 14.43 -56.07 -5.80
N GLU A 15 13.93 -55.00 -6.42
CA GLU A 15 12.51 -54.88 -6.82
C GLU A 15 12.24 -55.26 -8.29
N ARG A 16 13.28 -55.50 -9.11
CA ARG A 16 13.13 -55.95 -10.52
C ARG A 16 13.15 -57.47 -10.74
N TYR A 17 13.38 -58.29 -9.72
CA TYR A 17 13.35 -59.77 -9.81
C TYR A 17 12.66 -60.41 -8.59
N GLY A 18 11.33 -60.33 -8.55
CA GLY A 18 10.55 -60.87 -7.43
C GLY A 18 10.55 -62.40 -7.33
N LYS A 19 11.28 -62.96 -6.36
CA LYS A 19 11.00 -64.26 -5.71
C LYS A 19 11.95 -64.58 -4.53
N GLY A 20 11.39 -64.69 -3.31
CA GLY A 20 11.89 -65.53 -2.22
C GLY A 20 13.19 -65.10 -1.49
N PRO A 21 13.23 -65.10 -0.15
CA PRO A 21 14.43 -64.72 0.60
C PRO A 21 15.35 -65.91 0.92
N GLU A 22 16.52 -66.00 0.28
CA GLU A 22 17.66 -66.77 0.83
C GLU A 22 19.04 -66.33 0.24
N PHE A 23 20.10 -66.56 1.02
CA PHE A 23 21.55 -66.39 0.71
C PHE A 23 22.26 -65.02 0.87
N HIS A 24 23.59 -65.11 0.96
CA HIS A 24 24.51 -64.18 1.65
C HIS A 24 25.47 -63.41 0.72
N LEU A 25 26.10 -62.36 1.26
CA LEU A 25 27.20 -61.64 0.61
C LEU A 25 28.45 -62.53 0.45
N SER A 26 28.95 -62.65 -0.78
CA SER A 26 30.33 -63.09 -1.05
C SER A 26 30.93 -62.46 -2.32
N ASP A 27 30.12 -62.21 -3.36
CA ASP A 27 30.60 -61.73 -4.66
C ASP A 27 30.10 -60.31 -4.99
N VAL A 28 31.04 -59.35 -5.10
CA VAL A 28 30.80 -58.02 -5.69
C VAL A 28 31.96 -57.69 -6.63
N GLY A 29 31.68 -57.62 -7.93
CA GLY A 29 32.62 -57.17 -8.96
C GLY A 29 32.38 -55.70 -9.34
N PHE A 30 33.46 -54.97 -9.63
CA PHE A 30 33.41 -53.57 -10.07
C PHE A 30 32.71 -53.40 -11.43
N CYS A 31 32.02 -52.27 -11.61
CA CYS A 31 32.26 -51.45 -12.80
C CYS A 31 32.01 -49.95 -12.54
N ARG A 32 32.46 -49.12 -13.48
CA ARG A 32 32.54 -47.65 -13.44
C ARG A 32 32.14 -47.13 -14.81
N LEU A 33 31.50 -45.97 -14.88
CA LEU A 33 31.11 -45.31 -16.13
C LEU A 33 31.39 -43.80 -16.04
N ASP A 34 32.04 -43.28 -17.07
CA ASP A 34 32.26 -41.85 -17.33
C ASP A 34 31.28 -41.37 -18.42
N VAL A 35 31.10 -40.05 -18.58
CA VAL A 35 30.08 -39.45 -19.47
C VAL A 35 30.74 -38.73 -20.64
N THR A 36 30.55 -39.20 -21.87
CA THR A 36 30.74 -38.41 -23.11
C THR A 36 30.03 -39.06 -24.31
N GLU A 37 29.65 -38.24 -25.29
CA GLU A 37 29.14 -38.58 -26.64
C GLU A 37 27.83 -39.37 -26.76
N LEU A 38 26.80 -38.73 -27.34
CA LEU A 38 26.18 -39.22 -28.59
C LEU A 38 25.25 -38.16 -29.23
N LEU A 39 25.58 -37.76 -30.45
CA LEU A 39 24.68 -37.12 -31.42
C LEU A 39 24.54 -38.04 -32.64
N GLN A 40 23.46 -37.85 -33.41
CA GLN A 40 23.15 -38.54 -34.68
C GLN A 40 22.81 -40.05 -34.57
N HIS A 41 21.52 -40.39 -34.65
CA HIS A 41 20.91 -41.00 -35.85
C HIS A 41 19.49 -41.52 -35.60
N SER A 42 18.53 -41.10 -36.44
CA SER A 42 17.24 -41.80 -36.60
C SER A 42 16.76 -41.67 -38.05
N SER A 43 16.73 -42.79 -38.77
CA SER A 43 16.14 -42.87 -40.12
C SER A 43 15.70 -44.31 -40.42
N CYS A 44 14.39 -44.54 -40.51
CA CYS A 44 13.79 -45.73 -41.11
C CYS A 44 12.32 -45.43 -41.47
N ALA A 45 11.86 -45.99 -42.59
CA ALA A 45 10.47 -45.98 -43.01
C ALA A 45 9.95 -47.43 -43.12
N PRO A 46 8.62 -47.65 -43.10
CA PRO A 46 8.00 -48.87 -43.63
C PRO A 46 7.41 -48.65 -45.03
N ASP A 47 7.15 -49.74 -45.75
CA ASP A 47 6.62 -49.78 -47.12
C ASP A 47 5.39 -50.72 -47.23
N GLU A 48 4.67 -50.68 -48.36
CA GLU A 48 3.26 -51.11 -48.52
C GLU A 48 2.88 -52.59 -48.23
N SER A 49 1.58 -52.83 -47.98
CA SER A 49 0.80 -53.74 -48.88
C SER A 49 -0.74 -53.73 -48.70
N ASN A 50 -1.45 -53.39 -49.79
CA ASN A 50 -2.80 -53.85 -50.24
C ASN A 50 -4.03 -53.89 -49.29
N LEU A 51 -5.09 -53.14 -49.66
CA LEU A 51 -6.42 -53.71 -49.99
C LEU A 51 -7.37 -52.72 -50.72
N THR A 52 -7.71 -53.06 -51.97
CA THR A 52 -8.84 -52.64 -52.86
C THR A 52 -9.77 -51.44 -52.57
N ALA A 53 -9.94 -50.58 -53.59
CA ALA A 53 -10.86 -49.42 -53.69
C ALA A 53 -12.33 -49.81 -54.12
N PRO A 54 -13.32 -48.92 -54.48
CA PRO A 54 -13.20 -47.65 -55.24
C PRO A 54 -14.20 -46.46 -54.99
N SER A 55 -13.88 -45.32 -55.65
CA SER A 55 -14.76 -44.19 -56.05
C SER A 55 -15.18 -43.16 -54.96
N ASN A 56 -15.38 -41.86 -55.23
CA ASN A 56 -15.46 -41.07 -56.48
C ASN A 56 -15.12 -39.56 -56.23
N ASN A 57 -14.67 -38.82 -57.26
CA ASN A 57 -14.84 -37.36 -57.58
C ASN A 57 -15.02 -36.27 -56.46
N SER A 58 -14.46 -35.04 -56.53
CA SER A 58 -13.88 -34.29 -57.67
C SER A 58 -13.06 -33.02 -57.30
N ARG A 59 -12.00 -32.76 -58.08
CA ARG A 59 -11.45 -31.45 -58.55
C ARG A 59 -11.49 -30.19 -57.65
N SER A 60 -10.30 -29.75 -57.25
CA SER A 60 -9.77 -28.38 -57.44
C SER A 60 -8.34 -28.52 -58.00
N LEU A 61 -7.93 -27.92 -59.13
CA LEU A 61 -7.70 -26.50 -59.49
C LEU A 61 -6.50 -25.89 -58.73
N SER A 62 -5.46 -25.55 -59.49
CA SER A 62 -4.09 -25.30 -59.01
C SER A 62 -3.68 -23.83 -59.11
N LEU A 63 -2.99 -23.33 -58.07
CA LEU A 63 -2.15 -22.12 -58.13
C LEU A 63 -0.76 -22.43 -57.52
N PRO A 64 0.29 -21.63 -57.81
CA PRO A 64 1.67 -22.08 -57.69
C PRO A 64 2.27 -21.93 -56.29
N ALA A 65 3.32 -22.71 -56.01
CA ALA A 65 4.05 -22.64 -54.75
C ALA A 65 4.95 -21.40 -54.64
N SER A 66 4.91 -20.76 -53.46
CA SER A 66 5.94 -19.86 -52.94
C SER A 66 6.83 -20.61 -51.93
N PRO A 67 8.07 -20.18 -51.69
CA PRO A 67 9.05 -21.00 -50.99
C PRO A 67 8.80 -21.04 -49.48
N ILE A 68 8.75 -22.25 -48.91
CA ILE A 68 8.88 -22.47 -47.47
C ILE A 68 10.26 -21.94 -47.04
N ARG A 69 10.28 -20.85 -46.28
CA ARG A 69 11.38 -20.57 -45.36
C ARG A 69 11.16 -21.46 -44.13
N ALA A 70 12.20 -22.11 -43.65
CA ALA A 70 12.14 -22.65 -42.30
C ALA A 70 12.04 -21.47 -41.33
N SER A 71 11.03 -21.47 -40.47
CA SER A 71 11.11 -20.79 -39.19
C SER A 71 12.32 -21.35 -38.44
N ALA A 72 13.09 -20.45 -37.80
CA ALA A 72 13.62 -20.82 -36.50
C ALA A 72 12.45 -20.62 -35.53
N ASP A 73 12.29 -21.52 -34.57
CA ASP A 73 11.15 -21.47 -33.65
C ASP A 73 11.38 -20.33 -32.64
N ILE A 74 10.83 -19.16 -32.96
CA ILE A 74 10.82 -17.99 -32.08
C ILE A 74 9.69 -18.23 -31.07
N LEU A 75 10.08 -18.57 -29.86
CA LEU A 75 9.20 -18.65 -28.70
C LEU A 75 8.97 -17.25 -28.11
N PHE A 76 7.86 -17.07 -27.40
CA PHE A 76 7.74 -15.98 -26.45
C PHE A 76 8.64 -16.22 -25.22
N GLU A 77 8.89 -15.17 -24.44
CA GLU A 77 9.42 -15.30 -23.08
C GLU A 77 8.43 -16.15 -22.26
N THR A 78 8.91 -17.05 -21.39
CA THR A 78 8.01 -17.83 -20.52
C THR A 78 7.30 -16.92 -19.53
N CYS A 79 6.10 -17.28 -19.07
CA CYS A 79 5.34 -16.49 -18.10
C CYS A 79 6.19 -16.10 -16.87
N GLU A 80 6.92 -17.07 -16.29
CA GLU A 80 7.89 -16.85 -15.21
C GLU A 80 8.96 -15.79 -15.52
N GLN A 81 9.50 -15.75 -16.75
CA GLN A 81 10.55 -14.81 -17.14
C GLN A 81 10.03 -13.38 -17.32
N ARG A 82 8.71 -13.20 -17.39
CA ARG A 82 8.07 -11.88 -17.46
C ARG A 82 7.56 -11.43 -16.08
N LEU A 83 7.51 -12.30 -15.09
CA LEU A 83 7.20 -11.95 -13.71
C LEU A 83 8.47 -11.43 -13.01
N VAL A 84 8.42 -10.19 -12.53
CA VAL A 84 9.34 -9.73 -11.49
C VAL A 84 8.76 -10.24 -10.17
N LEU A 85 9.18 -11.44 -9.79
CA LEU A 85 8.61 -12.15 -8.66
C LEU A 85 8.83 -11.39 -7.34
N SER A 86 7.73 -11.03 -6.68
CA SER A 86 7.69 -10.93 -5.23
C SER A 86 8.17 -12.27 -4.64
N ALA A 87 8.81 -12.25 -3.47
CA ALA A 87 9.53 -13.43 -2.98
C ALA A 87 8.65 -14.67 -2.69
N GLN A 88 7.33 -14.51 -2.64
CA GLN A 88 6.36 -15.56 -2.28
C GLN A 88 6.24 -16.66 -3.34
N LEU A 89 5.81 -16.29 -4.56
CA LEU A 89 5.33 -17.25 -5.59
C LEU A 89 6.38 -18.28 -6.02
N LEU A 90 7.67 -17.93 -5.98
CA LEU A 90 8.75 -18.85 -6.35
C LEU A 90 8.93 -19.99 -5.33
N PHE A 91 8.58 -19.77 -4.06
CA PHE A 91 8.73 -20.76 -3.01
C PHE A 91 7.56 -21.76 -2.96
N ASP A 92 6.32 -21.31 -3.15
CA ASP A 92 5.16 -22.20 -3.10
C ASP A 92 5.13 -23.16 -4.31
N VAL A 93 5.34 -22.65 -5.53
CA VAL A 93 5.30 -23.46 -6.76
C VAL A 93 6.44 -24.47 -6.86
N LEU A 94 7.67 -24.10 -6.44
CA LEU A 94 8.84 -24.98 -6.54
C LEU A 94 9.16 -25.78 -5.27
N GLY A 95 8.73 -25.32 -4.09
CA GLY A 95 8.95 -26.01 -2.82
C GLY A 95 8.05 -27.24 -2.66
N ASP A 96 6.78 -27.11 -3.04
CA ASP A 96 5.76 -28.13 -2.80
C ASP A 96 5.93 -29.40 -3.67
N GLN A 97 6.48 -29.29 -4.89
CA GLN A 97 6.78 -30.45 -5.76
C GLN A 97 7.78 -31.46 -5.15
N LEU A 98 8.38 -31.15 -3.99
CA LEU A 98 9.27 -32.05 -3.25
C LEU A 98 8.61 -32.73 -2.02
N LEU A 99 7.36 -32.41 -1.65
CA LEU A 99 6.80 -32.74 -0.33
C LEU A 99 5.32 -33.18 -0.26
N ASP A 100 4.80 -34.06 -1.14
CA ASP A 100 3.60 -34.85 -0.79
C ASP A 100 3.82 -36.38 -0.78
N MET A 101 3.61 -36.96 0.42
CA MET A 101 2.91 -38.24 0.58
C MET A 101 2.54 -38.49 2.07
N HIS A 102 1.40 -37.96 2.56
CA HIS A 102 0.42 -38.63 3.48
C HIS A 102 -0.37 -37.69 4.43
N VAL A 103 -1.51 -37.18 3.94
CA VAL A 103 -2.87 -37.26 4.54
C VAL A 103 -3.04 -37.18 6.08
N ALA A 104 -3.64 -36.08 6.55
CA ALA A 104 -4.82 -36.07 7.45
C ALA A 104 -5.50 -34.67 7.46
N PRO A 105 -6.84 -34.55 7.51
CA PRO A 105 -7.52 -33.26 7.39
C PRO A 105 -7.55 -32.45 8.69
N ILE A 106 -7.43 -31.13 8.56
CA ILE A 106 -7.72 -30.14 9.61
C ILE A 106 -9.18 -29.65 9.42
N PRO A 107 -9.98 -29.41 10.47
CA PRO A 107 -11.36 -28.93 10.32
C PRO A 107 -11.48 -27.40 10.44
N ASP A 108 -12.30 -26.79 9.58
CA ASP A 108 -12.84 -25.41 9.64
C ASP A 108 -11.94 -24.35 10.32
N ALA A 109 -10.98 -23.81 9.56
CA ALA A 109 -10.52 -22.45 9.78
C ALA A 109 -11.44 -21.52 8.98
N GLN A 110 -12.06 -20.53 9.63
CA GLN A 110 -12.67 -19.42 8.89
C GLN A 110 -11.57 -18.45 8.48
N SER A 111 -11.64 -17.94 7.24
CA SER A 111 -10.71 -16.93 6.76
C SER A 111 -10.81 -15.65 7.58
N SER A 112 -9.65 -15.13 8.00
CA SER A 112 -9.46 -13.72 8.27
C SER A 112 -8.71 -13.16 7.05
N ASP A 113 -9.43 -12.38 6.24
CA ASP A 113 -8.87 -11.60 5.14
C ASP A 113 -7.90 -10.50 5.64
N THR A 114 -7.25 -9.83 4.68
CA THR A 114 -6.17 -8.81 4.81
C THR A 114 -4.87 -9.32 5.48
N PRO A 115 -3.74 -9.28 4.75
CA PRO A 115 -3.17 -8.03 4.21
C PRO A 115 -3.26 -7.82 2.68
N LEU A 116 -3.78 -8.79 1.92
CA LEU A 116 -3.83 -8.82 0.45
C LEU A 116 -4.69 -7.73 -0.25
N GLU A 117 -5.05 -6.62 0.40
CA GLU A 117 -5.93 -5.59 -0.20
C GLU A 117 -5.21 -4.29 -0.58
N THR A 118 -4.17 -3.91 0.18
CA THR A 118 -3.57 -2.56 0.10
C THR A 118 -3.06 -2.21 -1.31
N HIS A 119 -2.26 -3.06 -1.95
CA HIS A 119 -1.59 -2.66 -3.20
C HIS A 119 -2.49 -2.53 -4.44
N LEU A 120 -3.63 -3.25 -4.49
CA LEU A 120 -4.60 -3.02 -5.57
C LEU A 120 -5.38 -1.71 -5.32
N GLN A 121 -5.67 -1.39 -4.06
CA GLN A 121 -6.28 -0.11 -3.68
C GLN A 121 -5.33 1.07 -3.91
N GLU A 122 -4.03 0.92 -3.63
CA GLU A 122 -2.99 1.91 -3.98
C GLU A 122 -2.90 2.12 -5.50
N ALA A 123 -2.97 1.06 -6.30
CA ALA A 123 -3.03 1.15 -7.76
C ALA A 123 -4.28 1.90 -8.26
N HIS A 124 -5.43 1.72 -7.60
CA HIS A 124 -6.65 2.49 -7.87
C HIS A 124 -6.47 3.98 -7.54
N ALA A 125 -6.00 4.31 -6.33
CA ALA A 125 -5.74 5.68 -5.91
C ALA A 125 -4.69 6.39 -6.79
N ALA A 126 -3.65 5.67 -7.23
CA ALA A 126 -2.59 6.21 -8.08
C ALA A 126 -3.04 6.58 -9.51
N THR A 127 -4.23 6.14 -9.94
CA THR A 127 -4.82 6.47 -11.25
C THR A 127 -6.15 7.23 -11.14
N GLY A 128 -6.71 7.38 -9.95
CA GLY A 128 -8.00 8.03 -9.73
C GLY A 128 -9.23 7.14 -9.98
N TRP A 129 -9.08 5.81 -9.85
CA TRP A 129 -10.17 4.87 -10.14
C TRP A 129 -11.27 4.89 -9.07
N ASP A 130 -10.92 5.09 -7.80
CA ASP A 130 -11.85 5.19 -6.68
C ASP A 130 -12.76 6.41 -6.81
N GLN A 131 -12.24 7.54 -7.30
CA GLN A 131 -13.04 8.72 -7.66
C GLN A 131 -14.00 8.38 -8.82
N VAL A 132 -13.56 7.62 -9.83
CA VAL A 132 -14.42 7.19 -10.94
C VAL A 132 -15.55 6.27 -10.48
N GLN A 133 -15.31 5.36 -9.54
CA GLN A 133 -16.37 4.53 -8.97
C GLN A 133 -17.32 5.35 -8.08
N GLN A 134 -16.78 6.20 -7.21
CA GLN A 134 -17.57 7.03 -6.29
C GLN A 134 -18.43 8.06 -7.04
N GLN A 135 -17.87 8.74 -8.03
CA GLN A 135 -18.56 9.80 -8.77
C GLN A 135 -19.46 9.24 -9.88
N PHE A 136 -19.01 8.24 -10.65
CA PHE A 136 -19.67 7.85 -11.91
C PHE A 136 -20.19 6.41 -11.94
N GLY A 137 -19.66 5.50 -11.12
CA GLY A 137 -20.10 4.10 -11.06
C GLY A 137 -19.95 3.34 -12.38
N LEU A 138 -18.88 3.60 -13.13
CA LEU A 138 -18.62 2.95 -14.42
C LEU A 138 -17.97 1.57 -14.22
N THR A 139 -18.69 0.51 -14.60
CA THR A 139 -18.28 -0.88 -14.36
C THR A 139 -17.79 -1.64 -15.59
N GLY A 140 -17.93 -1.05 -16.79
CA GLY A 140 -17.59 -1.69 -18.07
C GLY A 140 -18.69 -2.60 -18.66
N LYS A 141 -19.84 -2.68 -17.98
CA LYS A 141 -21.05 -3.42 -18.39
C LYS A 141 -21.40 -3.23 -19.86
N GLY A 142 -21.70 -4.33 -20.54
CA GLY A 142 -22.08 -4.34 -21.97
C GLY A 142 -20.92 -4.58 -22.95
N GLN A 143 -19.75 -5.00 -22.46
CA GLN A 143 -18.53 -5.23 -23.25
C GLN A 143 -17.83 -6.54 -22.85
N THR A 144 -17.08 -7.12 -23.78
CA THR A 144 -16.28 -8.32 -23.56
C THR A 144 -14.79 -8.04 -23.77
N VAL A 145 -13.93 -8.53 -22.87
CA VAL A 145 -12.47 -8.47 -23.00
C VAL A 145 -11.90 -9.86 -23.27
N ALA A 146 -11.10 -10.01 -24.32
CA ALA A 146 -10.41 -11.27 -24.61
C ALA A 146 -9.00 -11.26 -24.01
N VAL A 147 -8.69 -12.26 -23.20
CA VAL A 147 -7.38 -12.46 -22.54
C VAL A 147 -6.63 -13.56 -23.28
N ILE A 148 -5.49 -13.21 -23.89
CA ILE A 148 -4.65 -14.14 -24.65
C ILE A 148 -3.41 -14.44 -23.79
N ASP A 149 -3.49 -15.49 -22.97
CA ASP A 149 -2.52 -15.75 -21.88
C ASP A 149 -2.47 -17.25 -21.47
N SER A 150 -2.14 -17.61 -20.22
CA SER A 150 -2.02 -19.02 -19.75
C SER A 150 -3.34 -19.76 -19.58
N GLY A 151 -4.46 -19.06 -19.52
CA GLY A 151 -5.79 -19.59 -19.28
C GLY A 151 -6.62 -18.61 -18.45
N ILE A 152 -7.81 -19.02 -18.01
CA ILE A 152 -8.53 -18.38 -16.90
C ILE A 152 -9.13 -19.47 -16.02
N ALA A 153 -8.89 -19.44 -14.71
CA ALA A 153 -9.67 -20.21 -13.73
C ALA A 153 -11.07 -19.61 -13.58
N TRP A 154 -11.95 -19.91 -14.54
CA TRP A 154 -13.26 -19.27 -14.72
C TRP A 154 -14.27 -19.54 -13.61
N ASP A 155 -14.04 -20.56 -12.78
CA ASP A 155 -14.83 -20.89 -11.61
C ASP A 155 -14.39 -20.13 -10.35
N HIS A 156 -13.29 -19.36 -10.44
CA HIS A 156 -12.87 -18.42 -9.42
C HIS A 156 -14.03 -17.50 -9.01
N LEU A 157 -14.22 -17.31 -7.69
CA LEU A 157 -15.38 -16.60 -7.14
C LEU A 157 -15.47 -15.13 -7.60
N ALA A 158 -14.36 -14.51 -7.98
CA ALA A 158 -14.34 -13.14 -8.49
C ALA A 158 -14.38 -13.02 -10.03
N LEU A 159 -14.47 -14.15 -10.77
CA LEU A 159 -14.45 -14.18 -12.25
C LEU A 159 -15.73 -14.79 -12.84
N GLY A 160 -16.82 -14.81 -12.07
CA GLY A 160 -18.14 -15.24 -12.54
C GLY A 160 -18.51 -16.73 -12.38
N LYS A 161 -17.71 -17.54 -11.68
CA LYS A 161 -18.13 -18.87 -11.15
C LYS A 161 -18.53 -19.91 -12.21
N GLY A 162 -17.97 -19.83 -13.42
CA GLY A 162 -18.18 -20.81 -14.48
C GLY A 162 -17.90 -20.30 -15.90
N TYR A 163 -18.22 -21.13 -16.90
CA TYR A 163 -17.79 -20.96 -18.29
C TYR A 163 -18.91 -21.19 -19.31
N GLY A 164 -18.94 -20.35 -20.33
CA GLY A 164 -19.88 -20.43 -21.44
C GLY A 164 -21.11 -19.52 -21.28
N PRO A 165 -22.13 -19.66 -22.15
CA PRO A 165 -23.27 -18.76 -22.19
C PRO A 165 -24.05 -18.69 -20.87
N GLY A 166 -24.19 -17.48 -20.31
CA GLY A 166 -24.82 -17.23 -19.01
C GLY A 166 -23.83 -17.22 -17.82
N TYR A 167 -22.54 -17.39 -18.09
CA TYR A 167 -21.45 -17.07 -17.18
C TYR A 167 -20.62 -15.91 -17.72
N ARG A 168 -19.87 -15.26 -16.82
CA ARG A 168 -19.05 -14.08 -17.14
C ARG A 168 -17.86 -14.40 -18.03
N VAL A 169 -17.23 -15.58 -17.88
CA VAL A 169 -16.33 -16.12 -18.90
C VAL A 169 -17.15 -16.76 -20.02
N VAL A 170 -17.70 -15.92 -20.91
CA VAL A 170 -18.73 -16.29 -21.91
C VAL A 170 -18.26 -17.33 -22.93
N GLY A 171 -16.96 -17.52 -23.10
CA GLY A 171 -16.38 -18.55 -23.96
C GLY A 171 -14.86 -18.46 -24.06
N GLY A 172 -14.29 -19.16 -25.05
CA GLY A 172 -12.84 -19.23 -25.24
C GLY A 172 -12.40 -20.40 -26.11
N TRP A 173 -11.08 -20.58 -26.21
CA TRP A 173 -10.44 -21.69 -26.92
C TRP A 173 -8.98 -21.85 -26.48
N ASP A 174 -8.49 -23.08 -26.41
CA ASP A 174 -7.07 -23.39 -26.15
C ASP A 174 -6.32 -23.66 -27.46
N PHE A 175 -5.18 -22.99 -27.67
CA PHE A 175 -4.39 -23.07 -28.89
C PHE A 175 -3.07 -23.84 -28.76
N THR A 176 -2.78 -24.38 -27.58
CA THR A 176 -1.58 -25.17 -27.21
C THR A 176 -1.50 -26.53 -27.95
N GLU A 177 -0.71 -27.49 -27.44
CA GLU A 177 -0.69 -28.87 -27.94
C GLU A 177 -2.06 -29.58 -27.82
N GLU A 178 -2.86 -29.22 -26.82
CA GLU A 178 -4.17 -29.77 -26.50
C GLU A 178 -5.22 -29.40 -27.57
N ASN A 179 -5.24 -28.12 -27.95
CA ASN A 179 -6.06 -27.54 -29.02
C ASN A 179 -7.57 -27.89 -28.91
N ASP A 180 -8.23 -27.52 -27.82
CA ASP A 180 -9.69 -27.72 -27.63
C ASP A 180 -10.44 -26.54 -26.99
N ALA A 181 -11.64 -26.77 -26.46
CA ALA A 181 -12.51 -25.75 -25.87
C ALA A 181 -12.37 -25.63 -24.34
N GLN A 182 -11.24 -26.00 -23.74
CA GLN A 182 -10.98 -25.92 -22.30
C GLN A 182 -9.77 -25.03 -21.95
N PRO A 183 -9.82 -23.70 -22.19
CA PRO A 183 -8.73 -22.74 -21.90
C PRO A 183 -8.61 -22.40 -20.40
N TYR A 184 -8.65 -23.42 -19.54
CA TYR A 184 -8.52 -23.27 -18.10
C TYR A 184 -7.05 -23.07 -17.69
N ASP A 185 -6.82 -22.45 -16.54
CA ASP A 185 -5.49 -22.19 -15.97
C ASP A 185 -5.13 -23.31 -14.95
N ASP A 186 -4.97 -24.55 -15.44
CA ASP A 186 -4.70 -25.78 -14.64
C ASP A 186 -3.25 -26.27 -14.69
N GLY A 187 -2.45 -25.70 -15.59
CA GLY A 187 -1.05 -26.07 -15.74
C GLY A 187 -0.23 -25.73 -14.49
N PRO A 188 0.80 -26.51 -14.09
CA PRO A 188 1.64 -26.20 -12.93
C PRO A 188 2.42 -24.87 -12.99
N MET A 189 2.39 -24.16 -14.12
CA MET A 189 2.94 -22.82 -14.36
C MET A 189 1.85 -21.83 -14.84
N GLY A 190 0.58 -22.19 -14.67
CA GLY A 190 -0.61 -21.45 -15.09
C GLY A 190 -1.26 -20.71 -13.93
N PHE A 191 -1.26 -19.38 -14.02
CA PHE A 191 -1.95 -18.47 -13.09
C PHE A 191 -1.92 -17.04 -13.60
N HIS A 192 -0.91 -16.73 -14.44
CA HIS A 192 -0.68 -15.41 -15.01
C HIS A 192 -1.90 -14.90 -15.78
N GLY A 193 -2.60 -15.75 -16.55
CA GLY A 193 -3.84 -15.40 -17.24
C GLY A 193 -5.03 -15.14 -16.31
N THR A 194 -5.15 -15.91 -15.23
CA THR A 194 -6.13 -15.66 -14.16
C THR A 194 -5.85 -14.34 -13.45
N HIS A 195 -4.59 -14.06 -13.09
CA HIS A 195 -4.17 -12.81 -12.43
C HIS A 195 -4.40 -11.58 -13.31
N VAL A 196 -4.02 -11.68 -14.58
CA VAL A 196 -4.32 -10.69 -15.62
C VAL A 196 -5.83 -10.43 -15.73
N SER A 197 -6.68 -11.46 -15.61
CA SER A 197 -8.15 -11.31 -15.68
C SER A 197 -8.73 -10.60 -14.46
N GLY A 198 -8.24 -10.91 -13.25
CA GLY A 198 -8.62 -10.22 -12.02
C GLY A 198 -8.34 -8.72 -12.06
N ILE A 199 -7.20 -8.30 -12.63
CA ILE A 199 -6.87 -6.86 -12.76
C ILE A 199 -7.84 -6.16 -13.71
N ILE A 200 -8.23 -6.80 -14.82
CA ILE A 200 -9.21 -6.24 -15.77
C ILE A 200 -10.57 -6.05 -15.08
N GLY A 201 -11.01 -7.00 -14.25
CA GLY A 201 -12.36 -6.98 -13.72
C GLY A 201 -12.69 -8.14 -12.78
N SER A 202 -11.97 -8.33 -11.69
CA SER A 202 -12.48 -9.06 -10.52
C SER A 202 -13.80 -8.46 -10.04
N ASP A 203 -14.83 -9.28 -9.78
CA ASP A 203 -16.12 -8.89 -9.16
C ASP A 203 -16.14 -9.03 -7.61
N ASP A 204 -14.97 -9.23 -7.00
CA ASP A 204 -14.82 -9.21 -5.55
C ASP A 204 -14.99 -7.77 -5.00
N PRO A 205 -15.78 -7.56 -3.92
CA PRO A 205 -16.10 -6.21 -3.44
C PRO A 205 -14.97 -5.52 -2.68
N THR A 206 -13.93 -6.22 -2.21
CA THR A 206 -12.73 -5.59 -1.64
C THR A 206 -11.54 -5.61 -2.60
N ARG A 207 -11.50 -6.59 -3.52
CA ARG A 207 -10.44 -6.77 -4.51
C ARG A 207 -10.97 -6.61 -5.94
N SER A 208 -11.76 -5.56 -6.18
CA SER A 208 -12.37 -5.29 -7.49
C SER A 208 -11.32 -5.02 -8.55
N GLY A 209 -11.54 -5.53 -9.76
CA GLY A 209 -10.76 -5.13 -10.93
C GLY A 209 -11.22 -3.79 -11.50
N VAL A 210 -10.51 -3.28 -12.51
CA VAL A 210 -10.76 -1.95 -13.07
C VAL A 210 -12.15 -1.83 -13.72
N ALA A 211 -12.71 -2.90 -14.27
CA ALA A 211 -14.03 -2.94 -14.90
C ALA A 211 -14.82 -4.20 -14.47
N PRO A 212 -15.49 -4.18 -13.29
CA PRO A 212 -16.05 -5.38 -12.65
C PRO A 212 -17.30 -6.00 -13.32
N ASP A 213 -17.92 -5.36 -14.33
CA ASP A 213 -19.06 -5.91 -15.09
C ASP A 213 -18.70 -6.39 -16.51
N VAL A 214 -17.41 -6.46 -16.89
CA VAL A 214 -17.04 -7.00 -18.22
C VAL A 214 -17.26 -8.49 -18.32
N ASP A 215 -17.64 -8.96 -19.51
CA ASP A 215 -17.49 -10.37 -19.87
C ASP A 215 -16.05 -10.68 -20.24
N PHE A 216 -15.64 -11.94 -20.10
CA PHE A 216 -14.32 -12.44 -20.45
C PHE A 216 -14.36 -13.52 -21.53
N VAL A 217 -13.34 -13.52 -22.39
CA VAL A 217 -13.04 -14.63 -23.29
C VAL A 217 -11.62 -15.13 -23.01
N ALA A 218 -11.52 -16.40 -22.61
CA ALA A 218 -10.26 -17.07 -22.29
C ALA A 218 -9.61 -17.69 -23.53
N LEU A 219 -8.44 -17.21 -23.96
CA LEU A 219 -7.72 -17.74 -25.12
C LEU A 219 -6.33 -18.23 -24.69
N ARG A 220 -6.21 -19.52 -24.38
CA ARG A 220 -4.98 -20.12 -23.84
C ARG A 220 -3.91 -20.27 -24.92
N VAL A 221 -2.73 -19.70 -24.66
CA VAL A 221 -1.55 -19.68 -25.54
C VAL A 221 -0.23 -19.94 -24.81
N PHE A 222 -0.28 -20.25 -23.51
CA PHE A 222 0.84 -20.88 -22.79
C PHE A 222 0.39 -22.23 -22.26
N ASN A 223 1.21 -23.26 -22.48
CA ASN A 223 0.96 -24.62 -21.99
C ASN A 223 1.43 -24.80 -20.53
N ASP A 224 1.22 -26.01 -19.99
CA ASP A 224 1.53 -26.40 -18.61
C ASP A 224 2.93 -26.06 -18.08
N VAL A 225 3.90 -25.85 -18.98
CA VAL A 225 5.30 -25.53 -18.65
C VAL A 225 5.67 -24.08 -19.02
N GLY A 226 4.66 -23.20 -19.11
CA GLY A 226 4.84 -21.77 -19.33
C GLY A 226 5.38 -21.38 -20.71
N GLN A 227 5.33 -22.30 -21.69
CA GLN A 227 5.85 -22.06 -23.05
C GLN A 227 4.75 -21.60 -23.99
N GLY A 228 5.02 -20.55 -24.78
CA GLY A 228 4.09 -19.98 -25.75
C GLY A 228 4.71 -19.80 -27.13
N GLN A 229 3.91 -20.02 -28.17
CA GLN A 229 4.34 -19.95 -29.58
C GLN A 229 3.64 -18.81 -30.33
N ILE A 230 4.37 -18.12 -31.22
CA ILE A 230 3.79 -17.08 -32.09
C ILE A 230 2.62 -17.62 -32.92
N SER A 231 2.69 -18.87 -33.40
CA SER A 231 1.61 -19.50 -34.18
C SER A 231 0.34 -19.85 -33.38
N TRP A 232 0.37 -19.72 -32.05
CA TRP A 232 -0.82 -19.87 -31.20
C TRP A 232 -1.50 -18.52 -30.98
N VAL A 233 -0.72 -17.47 -30.71
CA VAL A 233 -1.22 -16.08 -30.65
C VAL A 233 -1.79 -15.63 -32.00
N GLU A 234 -1.16 -16.00 -33.11
CA GLU A 234 -1.67 -15.79 -34.48
C GLU A 234 -3.09 -16.34 -34.64
N LYS A 235 -3.32 -17.60 -34.24
CA LYS A 235 -4.66 -18.21 -34.24
C LYS A 235 -5.63 -17.56 -33.25
N ALA A 236 -5.17 -17.17 -32.07
CA ALA A 236 -6.00 -16.53 -31.06
C ALA A 236 -6.53 -15.17 -31.54
N LEU A 237 -5.68 -14.35 -32.16
CA LEU A 237 -6.10 -13.08 -32.79
C LEU A 237 -7.03 -13.33 -33.99
N GLN A 238 -6.73 -14.32 -34.85
CA GLN A 238 -7.66 -14.75 -35.91
C GLN A 238 -9.02 -15.22 -35.36
N TRP A 239 -9.04 -15.87 -34.21
CA TRP A 239 -10.26 -16.31 -33.53
C TRP A 239 -11.04 -15.11 -32.99
N VAL A 240 -10.39 -14.10 -32.40
CA VAL A 240 -11.06 -12.86 -31.95
C VAL A 240 -11.75 -12.19 -33.13
N HIS A 241 -11.03 -11.97 -34.24
CA HIS A 241 -11.59 -11.39 -35.47
C HIS A 241 -12.86 -12.12 -35.94
N GLN A 242 -12.88 -13.46 -35.84
CA GLN A 242 -14.00 -14.31 -36.27
C GLN A 242 -15.17 -14.39 -35.29
N ASN A 243 -14.94 -14.23 -33.98
CA ASN A 243 -15.94 -14.50 -32.93
C ASN A 243 -16.40 -13.27 -32.14
N ARG A 244 -15.79 -12.09 -32.34
CA ARG A 244 -16.11 -10.82 -31.66
C ARG A 244 -17.61 -10.48 -31.49
N ASP A 245 -18.43 -10.84 -32.49
CA ASP A 245 -19.88 -10.55 -32.56
C ASP A 245 -20.75 -11.79 -32.21
N SER A 246 -20.17 -12.80 -31.54
CA SER A 246 -20.82 -14.11 -31.29
C SER A 246 -21.34 -14.33 -29.87
N PHE A 247 -21.11 -13.37 -28.97
CA PHE A 247 -21.55 -13.38 -27.57
C PHE A 247 -22.73 -12.42 -27.35
N GLU A 248 -23.20 -12.28 -26.10
CA GLU A 248 -24.27 -11.32 -25.78
C GLU A 248 -23.77 -9.87 -25.89
N ASN A 249 -22.54 -9.64 -25.43
CA ASN A 249 -21.78 -8.40 -25.60
C ASN A 249 -20.65 -8.59 -26.65
N PRO A 250 -20.21 -7.53 -27.35
CA PRO A 250 -19.14 -7.62 -28.33
C PRO A 250 -17.74 -7.62 -27.67
N ILE A 251 -16.76 -8.29 -28.29
CA ILE A 251 -15.35 -8.16 -27.90
C ILE A 251 -14.85 -6.77 -28.31
N THR A 252 -14.65 -5.87 -27.34
CA THR A 252 -14.20 -4.48 -27.58
C THR A 252 -12.72 -4.25 -27.31
N THR A 253 -12.10 -5.12 -26.49
CA THR A 253 -10.70 -5.03 -26.07
C THR A 253 -10.04 -6.42 -26.02
N VAL A 254 -8.75 -6.49 -26.32
CA VAL A 254 -7.88 -7.67 -26.20
C VAL A 254 -6.67 -7.29 -25.34
N ASN A 255 -6.36 -8.09 -24.33
CA ASN A 255 -5.13 -7.93 -23.55
C ASN A 255 -4.07 -8.98 -23.93
N LEU A 256 -2.87 -8.50 -24.24
CA LEU A 256 -1.68 -9.31 -24.55
C LEU A 256 -0.60 -9.09 -23.48
N SER A 257 -0.68 -9.76 -22.34
CA SER A 257 0.37 -9.72 -21.31
C SER A 257 1.61 -10.58 -21.66
N LEU A 258 1.87 -10.75 -22.95
CA LEU A 258 2.91 -11.59 -23.54
C LEU A 258 3.92 -10.79 -24.37
N GLY A 259 5.10 -11.35 -24.60
CA GLY A 259 6.15 -10.67 -25.33
C GLY A 259 7.40 -11.52 -25.60
N THR A 260 8.27 -10.98 -26.44
CA THR A 260 9.52 -11.57 -26.90
C THR A 260 10.72 -10.73 -26.45
N THR A 261 11.93 -11.28 -26.55
CA THR A 261 13.20 -10.59 -26.26
C THR A 261 13.57 -9.52 -27.31
N TRP A 262 12.58 -8.80 -27.84
CA TRP A 262 12.75 -7.63 -28.68
C TRP A 262 12.78 -6.37 -27.80
N ASN A 263 13.49 -5.35 -28.23
CA ASN A 263 13.49 -4.03 -27.60
C ASN A 263 13.80 -2.97 -28.66
N ALA A 264 12.78 -2.56 -29.43
CA ALA A 264 12.89 -1.43 -30.35
C ALA A 264 11.52 -0.80 -30.66
N GLU A 265 11.51 0.50 -30.96
CA GLU A 265 10.33 1.26 -31.43
C GLU A 265 9.77 0.79 -32.79
N VAL A 266 10.42 -0.18 -33.44
CA VAL A 266 10.07 -0.70 -34.77
C VAL A 266 9.74 -2.18 -34.73
N VAL A 267 8.73 -2.59 -35.49
CA VAL A 267 8.32 -3.98 -35.68
C VAL A 267 9.50 -4.81 -36.23
N PRO A 268 9.80 -5.99 -35.67
CA PRO A 268 10.88 -6.84 -36.16
C PRO A 268 10.58 -7.42 -37.55
N SER A 269 11.61 -7.57 -38.38
CA SER A 269 11.46 -8.09 -39.76
C SER A 269 11.01 -9.57 -39.88
N TRP A 270 10.76 -10.23 -38.75
CA TRP A 270 10.24 -11.59 -38.64
C TRP A 270 8.82 -11.65 -38.05
N ALA A 271 8.23 -10.50 -37.69
CA ALA A 271 6.86 -10.40 -37.18
C ALA A 271 5.84 -11.05 -38.14
N THR A 272 4.90 -11.81 -37.60
CA THR A 272 3.80 -12.43 -38.37
C THR A 272 2.41 -11.89 -38.01
N LEU A 273 2.19 -11.42 -36.78
CA LEU A 273 0.88 -10.99 -36.25
C LEU A 273 0.36 -9.65 -36.82
N GLU A 274 1.11 -8.99 -37.72
CA GLU A 274 0.76 -7.65 -38.25
C GLU A 274 -0.45 -7.65 -39.19
N GLU A 275 -0.89 -8.81 -39.67
CA GLU A 275 -2.14 -8.94 -40.44
C GLU A 275 -3.32 -8.94 -39.47
N GLU A 276 -3.26 -9.77 -38.43
CA GLU A 276 -4.28 -9.96 -37.41
C GLU A 276 -4.47 -8.72 -36.52
N LEU A 277 -3.39 -8.12 -36.02
CA LEU A 277 -3.44 -6.93 -35.16
C LEU A 277 -4.05 -5.74 -35.91
N ARG A 278 -3.73 -5.61 -37.21
CA ARG A 278 -4.34 -4.61 -38.11
C ARG A 278 -5.83 -4.87 -38.32
N ASP A 279 -6.24 -6.13 -38.45
CA ASP A 279 -7.63 -6.45 -38.76
C ASP A 279 -8.53 -6.32 -37.51
N LEU A 280 -8.02 -6.61 -36.30
CA LEU A 280 -8.64 -6.21 -35.02
C LEU A 280 -8.78 -4.69 -34.90
N PHE A 281 -7.73 -3.94 -35.22
CA PHE A 281 -7.77 -2.47 -35.25
C PHE A 281 -8.84 -1.93 -36.23
N ASN A 282 -8.97 -2.54 -37.42
CA ASN A 282 -9.99 -2.19 -38.41
C ASN A 282 -11.42 -2.53 -37.94
N ASP A 283 -11.58 -3.52 -37.06
CA ASP A 283 -12.85 -3.88 -36.42
C ASP A 283 -13.20 -2.95 -35.23
N GLY A 284 -12.31 -2.01 -34.85
CA GLY A 284 -12.49 -1.10 -33.71
C GLY A 284 -12.09 -1.68 -32.35
N ILE A 285 -11.45 -2.86 -32.35
CA ILE A 285 -11.00 -3.55 -31.14
C ILE A 285 -9.70 -2.91 -30.62
N VAL A 286 -9.66 -2.56 -29.34
CA VAL A 286 -8.44 -2.07 -28.67
C VAL A 286 -7.55 -3.26 -28.35
N VAL A 287 -6.26 -3.20 -28.68
CA VAL A 287 -5.28 -4.22 -28.25
C VAL A 287 -4.28 -3.56 -27.31
N THR A 288 -4.25 -3.96 -26.04
CA THR A 288 -3.18 -3.61 -25.10
C THR A 288 -2.09 -4.67 -25.14
N ALA A 289 -0.83 -4.29 -24.94
CA ALA A 289 0.25 -5.25 -24.75
C ALA A 289 1.32 -4.74 -23.78
N SER A 290 1.86 -5.64 -22.96
CA SER A 290 2.87 -5.28 -21.96
C SER A 290 4.23 -4.99 -22.60
N ALA A 291 4.79 -3.80 -22.32
CA ALA A 291 5.95 -3.26 -23.02
C ALA A 291 7.22 -4.14 -22.92
N GLY A 292 7.36 -4.91 -21.82
CA GLY A 292 8.50 -5.77 -21.52
C GLY A 292 9.25 -5.34 -20.26
N ASN A 293 9.94 -6.28 -19.61
CA ASN A 293 10.46 -6.13 -18.24
C ASN A 293 12.00 -6.19 -18.15
N SER A 294 12.70 -5.97 -19.27
CA SER A 294 14.17 -6.10 -19.38
C SER A 294 14.89 -4.76 -19.55
N PHE A 295 14.34 -3.64 -19.07
CA PHE A 295 15.01 -2.33 -19.21
C PHE A 295 16.33 -2.27 -18.42
N GLN A 296 16.40 -2.98 -17.28
CA GLN A 296 17.63 -3.17 -16.52
C GLN A 296 18.70 -3.98 -17.28
N ASP A 297 18.34 -4.81 -18.26
CA ASP A 297 19.31 -5.54 -19.12
C ASP A 297 19.74 -4.70 -20.34
N TYR A 298 18.79 -4.01 -20.97
CA TYR A 298 19.05 -3.27 -22.21
C TYR A 298 19.63 -1.87 -22.00
N HIS A 299 19.30 -1.21 -20.89
CA HIS A 299 19.59 0.20 -20.61
C HIS A 299 19.25 1.17 -21.78
N ALA A 300 18.24 0.84 -22.57
CA ALA A 300 17.92 1.52 -23.83
C ALA A 300 16.40 1.52 -24.12
N PRO A 301 15.82 2.66 -24.55
CA PRO A 301 14.41 2.75 -24.97
C PRO A 301 14.05 1.84 -26.15
N GLY A 302 12.81 1.35 -26.12
CA GLY A 302 12.21 0.47 -27.12
C GLY A 302 11.01 -0.28 -26.53
N LEU A 303 10.52 -1.27 -27.28
CA LEU A 303 9.35 -2.10 -26.95
C LEU A 303 9.60 -3.56 -27.35
N SER A 304 9.01 -4.48 -26.60
CA SER A 304 8.86 -5.89 -26.97
C SER A 304 7.90 -6.06 -28.16
N TYR A 305 7.97 -7.21 -28.84
CA TYR A 305 6.96 -7.60 -29.82
C TYR A 305 5.98 -8.59 -29.16
N PRO A 306 4.66 -8.34 -29.17
CA PRO A 306 3.90 -7.52 -30.12
C PRO A 306 3.74 -6.01 -29.80
N ALA A 307 4.06 -5.54 -28.60
CA ALA A 307 3.83 -4.15 -28.16
C ALA A 307 4.40 -3.05 -29.10
N ALA A 308 5.47 -3.37 -29.86
CA ALA A 308 6.06 -2.51 -30.88
C ALA A 308 5.18 -2.29 -32.14
N SER A 309 4.12 -3.08 -32.39
CA SER A 309 3.23 -2.90 -33.54
C SER A 309 2.43 -1.60 -33.44
N SER A 310 2.15 -0.94 -34.56
CA SER A 310 1.38 0.32 -34.60
C SER A 310 -0.12 0.14 -34.35
N TYR A 311 -0.60 -1.11 -34.28
CA TYR A 311 -2.01 -1.46 -34.05
C TYR A 311 -2.27 -1.90 -32.60
N VAL A 312 -1.36 -1.55 -31.70
CA VAL A 312 -1.35 -1.93 -30.28
C VAL A 312 -1.04 -0.71 -29.43
N LEU A 313 -1.69 -0.62 -28.26
CA LEU A 313 -1.32 0.27 -27.17
C LEU A 313 -0.27 -0.44 -26.29
N PRO A 314 1.03 -0.12 -26.41
CA PRO A 314 2.03 -0.62 -25.48
C PRO A 314 1.80 -0.02 -24.09
N VAL A 315 2.02 -0.82 -23.04
CA VAL A 315 1.79 -0.41 -21.65
C VAL A 315 3.05 -0.62 -20.80
N ALA A 316 3.51 0.46 -20.17
CA ALA A 316 4.61 0.50 -19.22
C ALA A 316 4.11 0.36 -17.77
N SER A 317 5.01 0.05 -16.84
CA SER A 317 4.70 -0.09 -15.42
C SER A 317 5.10 1.16 -14.64
N VAL A 318 4.24 1.60 -13.70
CA VAL A 318 4.65 2.45 -12.58
C VAL A 318 4.80 1.65 -11.29
N ASP A 319 5.64 2.18 -10.41
CA ASP A 319 5.84 1.74 -9.03
C ASP A 319 4.92 2.48 -8.04
N ASP A 320 5.01 2.12 -6.76
CA ASP A 320 4.28 2.75 -5.65
C ASP A 320 4.56 4.26 -5.52
N ASP A 321 5.80 4.70 -5.76
CA ASP A 321 6.20 6.12 -5.81
C ASP A 321 5.64 6.89 -7.03
N GLY A 322 4.91 6.21 -7.92
CA GLY A 322 4.34 6.76 -9.14
C GLY A 322 5.34 6.98 -10.28
N GLY A 323 6.62 6.67 -10.07
CA GLY A 323 7.69 6.62 -11.06
C GLY A 323 7.60 5.39 -11.96
N LEU A 324 8.35 5.38 -13.08
CA LEU A 324 8.38 4.19 -13.97
C LEU A 324 9.23 3.07 -13.35
N SER A 325 8.61 1.93 -13.04
CA SER A 325 9.27 0.76 -12.44
C SER A 325 10.55 0.40 -13.19
N ASP A 326 11.60 0.11 -12.45
CA ASP A 326 12.97 -0.04 -12.95
C ASP A 326 13.10 -1.05 -14.11
N PHE A 327 12.32 -2.13 -14.06
CA PHE A 327 12.27 -3.18 -15.08
C PHE A 327 11.59 -2.75 -16.39
N SER A 328 10.66 -1.79 -16.36
CA SER A 328 9.76 -1.48 -17.47
C SER A 328 10.49 -0.92 -18.68
N GLN A 329 10.33 -1.56 -19.86
CA GLN A 329 10.76 -0.99 -21.13
C GLN A 329 10.12 0.41 -21.37
N ARG A 330 10.86 1.26 -22.07
CA ARG A 330 10.62 2.71 -22.14
C ARG A 330 10.35 3.12 -23.59
N SER A 331 9.17 3.64 -23.90
CA SER A 331 8.81 4.21 -25.21
C SER A 331 7.83 5.36 -25.05
N GLN A 332 7.95 6.40 -25.87
CA GLN A 332 7.01 7.54 -25.88
C GLN A 332 5.68 7.20 -26.59
N ARG A 333 5.49 5.94 -26.99
CA ARG A 333 4.19 5.40 -27.43
C ARG A 333 3.43 4.73 -26.29
N ALA A 334 4.14 4.32 -25.22
CA ALA A 334 3.56 3.63 -24.09
C ALA A 334 2.93 4.62 -23.11
N ILE A 335 1.74 4.25 -22.62
CA ILE A 335 1.17 4.80 -21.41
C ILE A 335 1.60 3.92 -20.23
N ALA A 336 1.91 4.52 -19.09
CA ALA A 336 2.30 3.81 -17.88
C ALA A 336 1.12 3.63 -16.92
N ALA A 337 0.96 2.45 -16.35
CA ALA A 337 -0.10 2.13 -15.39
C ALA A 337 0.47 1.25 -14.25
N PRO A 338 -0.23 1.10 -13.12
CA PRO A 338 0.26 0.35 -11.97
C PRO A 338 0.64 -1.08 -12.36
N GLY A 339 1.87 -1.50 -12.02
CA GLY A 339 2.38 -2.81 -12.41
C GLY A 339 3.46 -3.38 -11.50
N ASN A 340 3.82 -2.72 -10.38
CA ASN A 340 4.57 -3.36 -9.30
C ASN A 340 3.62 -3.78 -8.17
N GLN A 341 3.84 -4.96 -7.60
CA GLN A 341 3.15 -5.53 -6.43
C GLN A 341 1.61 -5.54 -6.52
N ILE A 342 1.05 -5.71 -7.73
CA ILE A 342 -0.40 -5.73 -7.93
C ILE A 342 -0.97 -7.05 -7.42
N VAL A 343 -1.95 -6.98 -6.51
CA VAL A 343 -2.71 -8.15 -6.05
C VAL A 343 -3.81 -8.48 -7.05
N SER A 344 -3.97 -9.77 -7.37
CA SER A 344 -5.13 -10.25 -8.14
C SER A 344 -5.36 -11.75 -8.01
N THR A 345 -6.47 -12.20 -8.60
CA THR A 345 -7.00 -13.57 -8.53
C THR A 345 -6.01 -14.63 -9.03
N VAL A 346 -5.87 -15.75 -8.34
CA VAL A 346 -5.08 -16.92 -8.78
C VAL A 346 -5.87 -18.23 -8.64
N PRO A 347 -5.49 -19.33 -9.31
CA PRO A 347 -6.15 -20.61 -9.15
C PRO A 347 -5.84 -21.27 -7.78
N ASP A 348 -6.82 -22.01 -7.23
CA ASP A 348 -6.72 -22.84 -5.99
C ASP A 348 -5.57 -23.87 -6.01
N HIS A 349 -4.94 -24.15 -7.16
CA HIS A 349 -3.76 -25.01 -7.21
C HIS A 349 -2.44 -24.29 -6.81
N VAL A 350 -2.44 -22.95 -6.81
CA VAL A 350 -1.26 -22.10 -6.53
C VAL A 350 -1.20 -21.67 -5.06
N LEU A 351 -2.33 -21.21 -4.52
CA LEU A 351 -2.53 -20.89 -3.10
C LEU A 351 -3.80 -21.59 -2.60
N GLY A 352 -4.02 -21.63 -1.28
CA GLY A 352 -5.21 -22.26 -0.69
C GLY A 352 -5.17 -23.78 -0.72
N ARG A 353 -5.46 -24.38 -1.88
CA ARG A 353 -5.62 -25.83 -2.12
C ARG A 353 -6.64 -26.52 -1.20
N ASP A 354 -7.65 -25.79 -0.74
CA ASP A 354 -8.76 -26.34 0.04
C ASP A 354 -9.94 -26.79 -0.84
N GLY A 355 -9.91 -26.46 -2.13
CA GLY A 355 -10.94 -26.76 -3.12
C GLY A 355 -11.96 -25.63 -3.32
N ILE A 356 -11.71 -24.43 -2.80
CA ILE A 356 -12.50 -23.22 -3.03
C ILE A 356 -11.66 -22.23 -3.84
N VAL A 357 -12.06 -21.98 -5.09
CA VAL A 357 -11.30 -21.11 -6.01
C VAL A 357 -11.57 -19.64 -5.67
N ASN A 358 -10.88 -19.09 -4.67
CA ASN A 358 -11.05 -17.70 -4.22
C ASN A 358 -9.75 -16.96 -3.83
N ASP A 359 -8.61 -17.50 -4.24
CA ASP A 359 -7.29 -17.03 -3.84
C ASP A 359 -6.84 -15.76 -4.59
N PHE A 360 -6.09 -14.92 -3.89
CA PHE A 360 -5.46 -13.72 -4.44
C PHE A 360 -3.95 -13.72 -4.15
N SER A 361 -3.14 -13.21 -5.07
CA SER A 361 -1.68 -13.15 -4.92
C SER A 361 -1.06 -11.91 -5.56
N THR A 362 0.13 -11.53 -5.09
CA THR A 362 0.87 -10.33 -5.47
C THR A 362 1.88 -10.60 -6.59
N ALA A 363 1.79 -9.89 -7.72
CA ALA A 363 2.72 -10.02 -8.84
C ALA A 363 3.19 -8.66 -9.40
N SER A 364 4.40 -8.63 -9.97
CA SER A 364 4.95 -7.44 -10.63
C SER A 364 5.37 -7.70 -12.08
N GLY A 365 5.16 -6.70 -12.92
CA GLY A 365 5.59 -6.66 -14.31
C GLY A 365 4.69 -5.75 -15.16
N THR A 366 5.15 -5.34 -16.33
CA THR A 366 4.27 -4.68 -17.33
C THR A 366 3.08 -5.56 -17.73
N SER A 367 3.14 -6.88 -17.47
CA SER A 367 2.02 -7.83 -17.58
C SER A 367 0.84 -7.54 -16.65
N MET A 368 1.04 -6.81 -15.56
CA MET A 368 0.00 -6.37 -14.62
C MET A 368 -0.51 -4.96 -14.99
N ALA A 369 0.35 -4.10 -15.53
CA ALA A 369 -0.05 -2.79 -16.06
C ALA A 369 -0.92 -2.88 -17.32
N ALA A 370 -0.62 -3.81 -18.25
CA ALA A 370 -1.39 -4.00 -19.48
C ALA A 370 -2.89 -4.30 -19.28
N PRO A 371 -3.31 -5.22 -18.36
CA PRO A 371 -4.71 -5.46 -18.05
C PRO A 371 -5.36 -4.27 -17.33
N TYR A 372 -4.61 -3.51 -16.54
CA TYR A 372 -5.11 -2.30 -15.90
C TYR A 372 -5.59 -1.28 -16.96
N VAL A 373 -4.76 -1.05 -18.00
CA VAL A 373 -5.13 -0.21 -19.15
C VAL A 373 -6.23 -0.86 -20.00
N ALA A 374 -6.31 -2.20 -20.07
CA ALA A 374 -7.39 -2.89 -20.77
C ALA A 374 -8.75 -2.60 -20.11
N GLY A 375 -8.86 -2.73 -18.78
CA GLY A 375 -10.06 -2.34 -18.04
C GLY A 375 -10.38 -0.85 -18.17
N ALA A 376 -9.37 0.02 -18.05
CA ALA A 376 -9.54 1.46 -18.24
C ALA A 376 -10.08 1.81 -19.65
N SER A 377 -9.63 1.12 -20.69
CA SER A 377 -10.12 1.30 -22.07
C SER A 377 -11.61 1.00 -22.23
N VAL A 378 -12.14 0.06 -21.44
CA VAL A 378 -13.55 -0.33 -21.42
C VAL A 378 -14.38 0.76 -20.73
N LEU A 379 -13.93 1.29 -19.58
CA LEU A 379 -14.62 2.38 -18.89
C LEU A 379 -14.66 3.66 -19.75
N VAL A 380 -13.54 4.01 -20.39
CA VAL A 380 -13.46 5.14 -21.32
C VAL A 380 -14.38 4.92 -22.52
N ARG A 381 -14.48 3.70 -23.07
CA ARG A 381 -15.50 3.39 -24.10
C ARG A 381 -16.92 3.59 -23.58
N GLN A 382 -17.24 3.12 -22.37
CA GLN A 382 -18.57 3.28 -21.77
C GLN A 382 -18.96 4.76 -21.65
N ALA A 383 -18.06 5.60 -21.12
CA ALA A 383 -18.27 7.05 -21.05
C ALA A 383 -18.42 7.71 -22.44
N MET A 384 -17.56 7.34 -23.41
CA MET A 384 -17.65 7.84 -24.79
C MET A 384 -18.98 7.47 -25.47
N GLU A 385 -19.47 6.23 -25.29
CA GLU A 385 -20.76 5.82 -25.83
C GLU A 385 -21.94 6.50 -25.14
N MET A 386 -21.86 6.75 -23.82
CA MET A 386 -22.85 7.52 -23.07
C MET A 386 -23.07 8.92 -23.67
N VAL A 387 -21.98 9.64 -23.97
CA VAL A 387 -22.04 10.98 -24.59
C VAL A 387 -22.26 10.97 -26.11
N GLY A 388 -22.48 9.78 -26.70
CA GLY A 388 -22.84 9.63 -28.11
C GLY A 388 -21.68 9.75 -29.09
N ILE A 389 -20.43 9.55 -28.64
CA ILE A 389 -19.29 9.38 -29.55
C ILE A 389 -19.44 8.05 -30.28
N ALA A 390 -19.21 8.06 -31.60
CA ALA A 390 -19.28 6.90 -32.49
C ALA A 390 -17.90 6.54 -33.03
N ASP A 391 -17.81 5.39 -33.72
CA ASP A 391 -16.58 4.87 -34.36
C ASP A 391 -15.38 4.74 -33.38
N ILE A 392 -15.65 4.43 -32.11
CA ILE A 392 -14.64 4.31 -31.05
C ILE A 392 -13.71 3.13 -31.35
N ASN A 393 -12.41 3.42 -31.43
CA ASN A 393 -11.34 2.48 -31.80
C ASN A 393 -10.06 2.79 -30.98
N LEU A 394 -9.00 2.01 -31.22
CA LEU A 394 -7.69 2.17 -30.56
C LEU A 394 -7.20 3.62 -30.52
N ASN A 395 -7.26 4.37 -31.61
CA ASN A 395 -6.74 5.74 -31.64
C ASN A 395 -7.62 6.67 -30.79
N THR A 396 -8.95 6.58 -30.91
CA THR A 396 -9.88 7.41 -30.13
C THR A 396 -9.62 7.27 -28.63
N ILE A 397 -9.42 6.04 -28.14
CA ILE A 397 -9.16 5.78 -26.72
C ILE A 397 -7.71 6.13 -26.34
N ALA A 398 -6.71 5.71 -27.13
CA ALA A 398 -5.30 5.92 -26.80
C ALA A 398 -4.83 7.37 -26.95
N ASP A 399 -5.46 8.17 -27.81
CA ASP A 399 -5.18 9.60 -27.90
C ASP A 399 -5.84 10.32 -26.70
N HIS A 400 -7.10 10.00 -26.37
CA HIS A 400 -7.79 10.55 -25.18
C HIS A 400 -7.04 10.24 -23.88
N LEU A 401 -6.68 8.97 -23.64
CA LEU A 401 -5.90 8.53 -22.47
C LEU A 401 -4.53 9.20 -22.33
N ARG A 402 -3.98 9.78 -23.41
CA ARG A 402 -2.74 10.60 -23.37
C ARG A 402 -3.03 12.08 -23.18
N GLU A 403 -4.06 12.62 -23.82
CA GLU A 403 -4.48 14.01 -23.63
C GLU A 403 -4.90 14.32 -22.18
N THR A 404 -5.36 13.31 -21.43
CA THR A 404 -5.71 13.39 -20.00
C THR A 404 -4.66 12.77 -19.06
N SER A 405 -3.46 12.43 -19.56
CA SER A 405 -2.43 11.73 -18.78
C SER A 405 -1.65 12.62 -17.81
N ASP A 406 -1.16 12.02 -16.73
CA ASP A 406 -0.13 12.60 -15.88
C ASP A 406 1.25 12.49 -16.54
N SER A 407 2.17 13.42 -16.24
CA SER A 407 3.53 13.43 -16.77
C SER A 407 4.55 12.85 -15.78
N VAL A 408 5.00 11.61 -15.98
CA VAL A 408 6.05 10.98 -15.16
C VAL A 408 7.45 11.24 -15.76
N PHE A 409 8.40 11.73 -14.96
CA PHE A 409 9.78 11.99 -15.40
C PHE A 409 10.71 10.84 -15.03
N ASP A 410 11.32 10.23 -16.04
CA ASP A 410 12.26 9.12 -15.91
C ASP A 410 13.71 9.63 -15.97
N ALA A 411 14.38 9.62 -14.81
CA ALA A 411 15.77 10.03 -14.69
C ALA A 411 16.75 9.14 -15.50
N LEU A 412 16.38 7.88 -15.79
CA LEU A 412 17.24 6.93 -16.50
C LEU A 412 17.36 7.24 -18.00
N THR A 413 16.27 7.68 -18.64
CA THR A 413 16.29 8.10 -20.06
C THR A 413 16.31 9.62 -20.27
N GLY A 414 16.10 10.41 -19.20
CA GLY A 414 16.05 11.88 -19.25
C GLY A 414 14.83 12.41 -20.01
N LYS A 415 13.71 11.69 -19.94
CA LYS A 415 12.46 11.97 -20.66
C LYS A 415 11.26 11.97 -19.72
N THR A 416 10.18 12.60 -20.17
CA THR A 416 8.83 12.43 -19.63
C THR A 416 8.08 11.37 -20.45
N TYR A 417 7.24 10.60 -19.76
CA TYR A 417 6.30 9.64 -20.32
C TYR A 417 4.90 9.89 -19.76
N ASP A 418 3.90 9.33 -20.44
CA ASP A 418 2.49 9.51 -20.12
C ASP A 418 2.06 8.46 -19.09
N ARG A 419 1.48 8.85 -17.96
CA ARG A 419 0.93 7.95 -16.91
C ARG A 419 -0.59 8.03 -16.91
N LEU A 420 -1.26 6.88 -16.80
CA LEU A 420 -2.71 6.78 -16.74
C LEU A 420 -3.27 7.61 -15.56
N ASN A 421 -4.08 8.59 -15.90
CA ASN A 421 -4.97 9.29 -14.99
C ASN A 421 -6.40 9.06 -15.50
N LEU A 422 -7.11 8.15 -14.83
CA LEU A 422 -8.42 7.63 -15.20
C LEU A 422 -9.55 8.55 -14.71
N GLU A 423 -9.38 9.24 -13.58
CA GLU A 423 -10.30 10.31 -13.15
C GLU A 423 -10.41 11.37 -14.25
N SER A 424 -9.28 11.95 -14.69
CA SER A 424 -9.26 12.96 -15.74
C SER A 424 -9.73 12.41 -17.10
N ALA A 425 -9.50 11.11 -17.37
CA ALA A 425 -10.00 10.46 -18.58
C ALA A 425 -11.54 10.34 -18.61
N ILE A 426 -12.20 10.18 -17.47
CA ILE A 426 -13.67 10.10 -17.41
C ILE A 426 -14.30 11.49 -17.22
N ASP A 427 -13.83 12.30 -16.28
CA ASP A 427 -14.34 13.66 -16.00
C ASP A 427 -14.36 14.53 -17.27
N SER A 428 -13.30 14.48 -18.09
CA SER A 428 -13.23 15.23 -19.35
C SER A 428 -14.22 14.78 -20.44
N LEU A 429 -14.86 13.62 -20.29
CA LEU A 429 -15.94 13.14 -21.16
C LEU A 429 -17.32 13.48 -20.59
N ILE A 430 -17.53 13.33 -19.28
CA ILE A 430 -18.85 13.49 -18.66
C ILE A 430 -19.31 14.97 -18.73
N PRO A 431 -20.56 15.26 -19.13
CA PRO A 431 -21.07 16.62 -19.14
C PRO A 431 -21.11 17.23 -17.73
N VAL A 432 -20.76 18.50 -17.62
CA VAL A 432 -21.04 19.29 -16.42
C VAL A 432 -22.55 19.38 -16.18
N ASP A 433 -22.96 19.40 -14.90
CA ASP A 433 -24.34 19.69 -14.49
C ASP A 433 -24.86 21.00 -15.12
N THR A 434 -26.16 21.01 -15.40
CA THR A 434 -26.89 22.18 -15.89
C THR A 434 -28.20 22.48 -15.14
N VAL A 435 -28.58 21.68 -14.13
CA VAL A 435 -29.85 21.71 -13.38
C VAL A 435 -29.64 21.54 -11.85
N ALA A 436 -28.59 22.19 -11.32
CA ALA A 436 -28.30 22.51 -9.92
C ALA A 436 -29.25 21.98 -8.82
N ASP A 437 -28.67 21.20 -7.91
CA ASP A 437 -29.33 20.49 -6.83
C ASP A 437 -30.32 21.32 -6.00
N GLY A 438 -31.52 20.75 -5.88
CA GLY A 438 -32.53 21.14 -4.92
C GLY A 438 -33.06 22.59 -4.96
N VAL A 439 -33.52 23.03 -3.79
CA VAL A 439 -34.46 24.14 -3.61
C VAL A 439 -33.91 25.51 -4.07
N SER A 440 -32.59 25.64 -4.13
CA SER A 440 -31.88 26.90 -4.37
C SER A 440 -31.67 27.24 -5.85
N GLY A 441 -31.49 26.23 -6.71
CA GLY A 441 -31.20 26.38 -8.14
C GLY A 441 -32.35 26.04 -9.08
N SER A 442 -33.32 25.23 -8.61
CA SER A 442 -34.35 24.53 -9.38
C SER A 442 -34.82 25.16 -10.71
N THR A 443 -34.72 24.41 -11.82
CA THR A 443 -35.24 24.82 -13.13
C THR A 443 -36.78 24.85 -13.13
N THR A 444 -37.37 25.92 -13.67
CA THR A 444 -38.84 26.09 -13.68
C THR A 444 -39.48 25.44 -14.91
N LEU A 445 -40.27 24.38 -14.71
CA LEU A 445 -41.04 23.72 -15.76
C LEU A 445 -42.42 24.37 -15.98
N ALA A 446 -42.86 24.42 -17.24
CA ALA A 446 -44.22 24.82 -17.59
C ALA A 446 -45.20 23.65 -17.41
N MET A 447 -46.40 23.89 -16.89
CA MET A 447 -47.40 22.83 -16.66
C MET A 447 -48.25 22.54 -17.91
N THR A 448 -47.60 21.95 -18.91
CA THR A 448 -48.18 21.49 -20.19
C THR A 448 -47.57 20.16 -20.60
N THR A 449 -48.27 19.37 -21.43
CA THR A 449 -47.74 18.10 -21.96
C THR A 449 -46.40 18.30 -22.67
N GLN A 450 -45.32 17.76 -22.12
CA GLN A 450 -43.94 17.98 -22.58
C GLN A 450 -43.10 16.73 -22.40
N HIS A 451 -42.23 16.50 -23.38
CA HIS A 451 -41.10 15.58 -23.33
C HIS A 451 -39.83 16.40 -23.09
N PHE A 452 -38.94 15.95 -22.21
CA PHE A 452 -37.61 16.54 -22.07
C PHE A 452 -36.54 15.48 -21.78
N ASP A 453 -35.37 15.69 -22.38
CA ASP A 453 -34.15 14.93 -22.09
C ASP A 453 -33.36 15.65 -20.99
N GLY A 454 -32.75 14.88 -20.10
CA GLY A 454 -31.84 15.36 -19.05
C GLY A 454 -30.68 14.40 -18.81
N TRP A 455 -29.80 14.72 -17.88
CA TRP A 455 -28.55 13.99 -17.67
C TRP A 455 -28.19 13.95 -16.19
N ILE A 456 -28.18 12.76 -15.59
CA ILE A 456 -27.57 12.55 -14.26
C ILE A 456 -26.07 12.38 -14.48
N ASN A 457 -25.25 13.29 -13.94
CA ASN A 457 -23.81 13.34 -14.24
C ASN A 457 -22.92 12.64 -13.21
N THR A 458 -23.38 12.53 -11.96
CA THR A 458 -22.72 11.78 -10.88
C THR A 458 -23.72 10.90 -10.12
N LEU A 459 -23.25 10.01 -9.25
CA LEU A 459 -24.13 9.12 -8.47
C LEU A 459 -24.95 9.86 -7.39
N ASP A 460 -24.46 11.00 -6.89
CA ASP A 460 -25.10 11.83 -5.86
C ASP A 460 -25.92 13.01 -6.43
N ASP A 461 -25.97 13.17 -7.75
CA ASP A 461 -26.71 14.23 -8.47
C ASP A 461 -28.24 14.13 -8.24
N VAL A 462 -28.85 15.24 -7.84
CA VAL A 462 -30.30 15.37 -7.61
C VAL A 462 -30.91 16.59 -8.35
N ASP A 463 -30.70 16.60 -9.66
CA ASP A 463 -31.46 17.27 -10.73
C ASP A 463 -32.87 17.75 -10.30
N ALA A 464 -33.01 19.07 -10.04
CA ALA A 464 -34.19 19.63 -9.37
C ALA A 464 -35.08 20.52 -10.25
N TYR A 465 -36.34 20.12 -10.39
CA TYR A 465 -37.35 20.81 -11.19
C TYR A 465 -38.47 21.38 -10.33
N ARG A 466 -38.82 22.65 -10.54
CA ARG A 466 -39.93 23.31 -9.84
C ARG A 466 -41.09 23.61 -10.78
N PHE A 467 -42.30 23.38 -10.31
CA PHE A 467 -43.51 23.81 -11.02
C PHE A 467 -44.63 24.25 -10.07
N THR A 468 -45.46 25.17 -10.55
CA THR A 468 -46.65 25.67 -9.85
C THR A 468 -47.80 25.68 -10.86
N PRO A 469 -48.77 24.75 -10.80
CA PRO A 469 -49.84 24.71 -11.77
C PRO A 469 -50.89 25.80 -11.50
N ASP A 470 -51.31 26.52 -12.55
CA ASP A 470 -52.35 27.57 -12.48
C ASP A 470 -53.73 27.03 -12.08
N THR A 471 -53.93 25.72 -12.18
CA THR A 471 -55.17 25.00 -11.90
C THR A 471 -54.83 23.69 -11.20
N SER A 472 -55.69 23.19 -10.31
CA SER A 472 -55.57 21.81 -9.82
C SER A 472 -55.64 20.84 -10.99
N GLY A 473 -55.04 19.65 -10.88
CA GLY A 473 -55.12 18.63 -11.93
C GLY A 473 -54.42 17.33 -11.56
N THR A 474 -54.57 16.32 -12.41
CA THR A 474 -53.75 15.10 -12.34
C THR A 474 -52.54 15.24 -13.26
N LEU A 475 -51.34 15.15 -12.70
CA LEU A 475 -50.10 14.94 -13.44
C LEU A 475 -49.90 13.44 -13.66
N GLN A 476 -49.56 13.04 -14.88
CA GLN A 476 -48.90 11.78 -15.18
C GLN A 476 -47.44 12.05 -15.50
N LEU A 477 -46.57 11.14 -15.08
CA LEU A 477 -45.14 11.19 -15.26
C LEU A 477 -44.67 9.79 -15.66
N ASP A 478 -43.95 9.69 -16.77
CA ASP A 478 -43.16 8.51 -17.14
C ASP A 478 -41.68 8.92 -17.32
N ALA A 479 -40.77 8.00 -17.01
CA ALA A 479 -39.33 8.26 -16.93
C ALA A 479 -38.56 7.06 -17.49
N THR A 480 -37.60 7.29 -18.39
CA THR A 480 -36.81 6.21 -18.99
C THR A 480 -35.34 6.59 -19.17
N SER A 481 -34.44 5.61 -19.06
CA SER A 481 -33.03 5.73 -19.43
C SER A 481 -32.56 4.50 -20.21
N LYS A 482 -31.54 4.70 -21.06
CA LYS A 482 -30.78 3.61 -21.71
C LYS A 482 -29.67 3.05 -20.79
N TRP A 483 -29.15 3.87 -19.89
CA TRP A 483 -27.89 3.63 -19.19
C TRP A 483 -28.05 3.26 -17.71
N MET A 484 -29.09 3.80 -17.08
CA MET A 484 -29.40 3.58 -15.66
C MET A 484 -30.46 2.49 -15.50
N ASP A 485 -30.14 1.42 -14.75
CA ASP A 485 -31.09 0.32 -14.51
C ASP A 485 -32.36 0.80 -13.77
N THR A 486 -32.27 1.86 -12.98
CA THR A 486 -33.43 2.62 -12.46
C THR A 486 -33.10 4.10 -12.30
N VAL A 487 -33.88 4.94 -12.97
CA VAL A 487 -34.00 6.37 -12.67
C VAL A 487 -35.05 6.51 -11.57
N HIS A 488 -34.72 7.18 -10.47
CA HIS A 488 -35.64 7.49 -9.39
C HIS A 488 -36.18 8.91 -9.55
N TRP A 489 -37.39 9.15 -9.05
CA TRP A 489 -37.91 10.50 -8.92
C TRP A 489 -38.84 10.63 -7.71
N SER A 490 -38.96 11.85 -7.20
CA SER A 490 -39.84 12.17 -6.07
C SER A 490 -40.45 13.57 -6.20
N ILE A 491 -41.73 13.70 -5.87
CA ILE A 491 -42.46 14.99 -5.91
C ILE A 491 -42.78 15.42 -4.48
N HIS A 492 -42.36 16.64 -4.13
CA HIS A 492 -42.50 17.23 -2.79
C HIS A 492 -43.30 18.53 -2.82
N SER A 493 -43.73 18.97 -1.64
CA SER A 493 -44.34 20.29 -1.39
C SER A 493 -43.81 20.86 -0.08
N GLY A 494 -42.65 21.53 -0.14
CA GLY A 494 -41.85 21.78 1.06
C GLY A 494 -41.33 20.46 1.63
N ALA A 495 -41.17 20.37 2.96
CA ALA A 495 -40.67 19.18 3.65
C ALA A 495 -41.69 18.01 3.71
N THR A 496 -42.41 17.72 2.62
CA THR A 496 -43.36 16.61 2.54
C THR A 496 -43.38 16.00 1.14
N THR A 497 -42.89 14.77 1.04
CA THR A 497 -42.99 13.94 -0.17
C THR A 497 -44.44 13.52 -0.41
N LEU A 498 -44.91 13.68 -1.65
CA LEU A 498 -46.28 13.40 -2.08
C LEU A 498 -46.37 12.16 -2.98
N ALA A 499 -45.32 11.90 -3.76
CA ALA A 499 -45.15 10.71 -4.57
C ALA A 499 -43.66 10.40 -4.74
N THR A 500 -43.35 9.13 -4.98
CA THR A 500 -42.06 8.65 -5.48
C THR A 500 -42.32 7.60 -6.55
N GLY A 501 -41.34 7.35 -7.41
CA GLY A 501 -41.39 6.27 -8.39
C GLY A 501 -40.04 6.02 -9.05
N GLY A 502 -40.00 4.95 -9.85
CA GLY A 502 -38.88 4.64 -10.75
C GLY A 502 -39.29 4.86 -12.21
N GLN A 503 -38.71 4.09 -13.13
CA GLN A 503 -39.19 4.04 -14.51
C GLN A 503 -40.64 3.49 -14.59
N GLY A 504 -41.49 4.11 -15.43
CA GLY A 504 -42.88 3.69 -15.66
C GLY A 504 -43.95 4.66 -15.12
N LEU A 505 -44.98 4.87 -15.96
CA LEU A 505 -46.11 5.77 -15.73
C LEU A 505 -46.72 5.75 -14.32
N SER A 506 -46.66 6.89 -13.64
CA SER A 506 -47.29 7.16 -12.34
C SER A 506 -48.18 8.40 -12.37
N SER A 507 -49.13 8.53 -11.44
CA SER A 507 -50.11 9.64 -11.42
C SER A 507 -50.27 10.30 -10.04
N LEU A 508 -50.15 11.63 -9.98
CA LEU A 508 -50.31 12.45 -8.78
C LEU A 508 -51.34 13.58 -9.00
N HIS A 509 -52.09 13.93 -7.95
CA HIS A 509 -53.07 15.03 -7.98
C HIS A 509 -52.49 16.28 -7.32
N LEU A 510 -52.54 17.41 -8.03
CA LEU A 510 -51.91 18.68 -7.70
C LEU A 510 -52.95 19.80 -7.50
N GLN A 511 -52.61 20.85 -6.76
CA GLN A 511 -53.49 21.97 -6.43
C GLN A 511 -53.05 23.30 -7.07
N ALA A 512 -54.02 24.09 -7.51
CA ALA A 512 -53.79 25.41 -8.11
C ALA A 512 -52.96 26.34 -7.18
N GLY A 513 -51.85 26.86 -7.69
CA GLY A 513 -51.01 27.84 -6.98
C GLY A 513 -50.17 27.27 -5.83
N GLN A 514 -50.21 25.96 -5.59
CA GLN A 514 -49.26 25.27 -4.72
C GLN A 514 -47.97 24.99 -5.51
N SER A 515 -46.81 25.32 -4.94
CA SER A 515 -45.53 24.98 -5.57
C SER A 515 -45.11 23.55 -5.23
N TYR A 516 -44.61 22.86 -6.25
CA TYR A 516 -44.11 21.50 -6.18
C TYR A 516 -42.69 21.43 -6.69
N GLU A 517 -41.98 20.41 -6.21
CA GLU A 517 -40.58 20.16 -6.51
C GLU A 517 -40.44 18.70 -6.90
N LEU A 518 -40.06 18.44 -8.15
CA LEU A 518 -39.70 17.15 -8.69
C LEU A 518 -38.18 17.04 -8.61
N LEU A 519 -37.70 16.12 -7.79
CA LEU A 519 -36.31 15.70 -7.75
C LEU A 519 -36.16 14.43 -8.59
N VAL A 520 -35.14 14.37 -9.43
CA VAL A 520 -34.74 13.20 -10.22
C VAL A 520 -33.34 12.77 -9.76
N SER A 521 -33.06 11.48 -9.69
CA SER A 521 -31.71 10.96 -9.41
C SER A 521 -31.56 9.51 -9.91
N SER A 522 -30.37 8.93 -9.70
CA SER A 522 -30.10 7.51 -9.95
C SER A 522 -29.69 6.79 -8.66
N SER A 523 -29.63 5.46 -8.71
CA SER A 523 -28.88 4.64 -7.75
C SER A 523 -28.17 3.46 -8.45
N SER A 524 -27.86 3.61 -9.74
CA SER A 524 -27.49 2.50 -10.64
C SER A 524 -26.63 2.95 -11.85
N GLY A 525 -25.71 3.89 -11.62
CA GLY A 525 -24.91 4.53 -12.68
C GLY A 525 -25.48 5.86 -13.16
N ILE A 526 -24.78 6.49 -14.11
CA ILE A 526 -25.06 7.84 -14.63
C ILE A 526 -25.60 7.84 -16.08
N GLY A 527 -25.92 9.02 -16.59
CA GLY A 527 -26.11 9.30 -18.03
C GLY A 527 -27.45 9.94 -18.40
N THR A 528 -27.78 9.88 -19.69
CA THR A 528 -29.04 10.43 -20.22
C THR A 528 -30.28 9.76 -19.64
N PHE A 529 -31.31 10.55 -19.36
CA PHE A 529 -32.69 10.10 -19.16
C PHE A 529 -33.65 10.95 -20.01
N SER A 530 -34.90 10.49 -20.14
CA SER A 530 -36.01 11.28 -20.70
C SER A 530 -37.26 11.16 -19.84
N PHE A 531 -37.98 12.27 -19.66
CA PHE A 531 -39.27 12.32 -18.96
C PHE A 531 -40.38 12.77 -19.90
N ASP A 532 -41.53 12.09 -19.80
CA ASP A 532 -42.80 12.54 -20.36
C ASP A 532 -43.72 13.00 -19.21
N LEU A 533 -44.07 14.29 -19.21
CA LEU A 533 -45.02 14.89 -18.28
C LEU A 533 -46.34 15.20 -19.02
N ASP A 534 -47.48 14.72 -18.52
CA ASP A 534 -48.81 15.07 -19.04
C ASP A 534 -49.74 15.56 -17.92
N PHE A 535 -50.30 16.77 -18.06
CA PHE A 535 -51.07 17.41 -16.98
C PHE A 535 -52.51 17.72 -17.39
N ALA A 536 -53.46 17.10 -16.67
CA ALA A 536 -54.90 17.20 -16.94
C ALA A 536 -55.64 17.94 -15.80
N ALA A 537 -56.10 19.16 -16.07
CA ALA A 537 -56.70 20.05 -15.08
C ALA A 537 -58.10 19.67 -14.57
N ASP A 538 -58.35 19.90 -13.27
CA ASP A 538 -59.61 19.71 -12.55
C ASP A 538 -60.57 20.92 -12.61
N SER A 539 -61.82 20.68 -12.23
CA SER A 539 -62.85 21.72 -12.09
C SER A 539 -62.89 22.41 -10.69
N HIS A 540 -61.93 23.32 -10.45
CA HIS A 540 -61.99 24.52 -9.57
C HIS A 540 -61.88 24.46 -8.01
N SER A 541 -61.02 25.36 -7.49
CA SER A 541 -61.10 26.22 -6.26
C SER A 541 -60.86 25.68 -4.81
N GLY A 542 -59.59 25.63 -4.35
CA GLY A 542 -58.89 26.64 -3.50
C GLY A 542 -59.20 26.90 -2.00
N GLY A 543 -58.14 27.08 -1.15
CA GLY A 543 -58.16 27.99 0.03
C GLY A 543 -57.35 27.65 1.32
N ASP A 544 -56.44 28.57 1.72
CA ASP A 544 -55.90 28.91 3.07
C ASP A 544 -54.90 28.00 3.88
N ALA A 545 -54.15 28.64 4.80
CA ALA A 545 -52.96 28.10 5.51
C ALA A 545 -52.86 28.52 7.02
N PRO A 546 -52.01 27.87 7.88
CA PRO A 546 -51.99 28.04 9.34
C PRO A 546 -50.82 28.89 9.91
N ASN A 547 -50.72 29.00 11.25
CA ASN A 547 -49.85 29.91 12.03
C ASN A 547 -49.00 29.17 13.10
N THR A 548 -47.88 29.77 13.55
CA THR A 548 -46.79 29.10 14.28
C THR A 548 -46.71 29.37 15.80
N LYS A 549 -46.12 28.42 16.54
CA LYS A 549 -45.35 28.64 17.79
C LYS A 549 -44.48 27.40 18.11
N THR A 550 -43.17 27.59 18.25
CA THR A 550 -42.19 26.50 18.46
C THR A 550 -42.18 25.95 19.90
N PRO A 551 -42.08 24.62 20.12
CA PRO A 551 -41.65 24.03 21.39
C PRO A 551 -40.11 24.05 21.53
N ALA A 552 -39.60 23.59 22.67
CA ALA A 552 -38.17 23.31 22.86
C ALA A 552 -37.71 22.15 21.97
N VAL A 553 -36.43 22.15 21.59
CA VAL A 553 -35.83 21.08 20.78
C VAL A 553 -35.35 19.95 21.70
N ASP A 554 -35.76 18.73 21.39
CA ASP A 554 -35.30 17.52 22.08
C ASP A 554 -34.10 16.96 21.31
N LEU A 555 -32.96 16.83 22.00
CA LEU A 555 -31.69 16.34 21.46
C LEU A 555 -31.47 14.84 21.75
N GLY A 556 -32.43 14.17 22.41
CA GLY A 556 -32.30 12.76 22.78
C GLY A 556 -31.27 12.53 23.90
N SER A 557 -30.60 11.38 23.85
CA SER A 557 -29.49 11.04 24.76
C SER A 557 -28.18 11.20 24.01
N LEU A 558 -27.21 11.88 24.63
CA LEU A 558 -25.94 12.26 24.01
C LEU A 558 -24.77 12.07 24.99
N ARG A 559 -23.61 11.68 24.45
CA ARG A 559 -22.33 11.67 25.18
C ARG A 559 -21.44 12.85 24.83
N TYR A 560 -21.36 13.20 23.55
CA TYR A 560 -20.74 14.42 23.04
C TYR A 560 -21.61 14.99 21.91
N GLN A 561 -21.67 16.32 21.79
CA GLN A 561 -22.34 17.02 20.70
C GLN A 561 -21.84 18.47 20.62
N GLU A 562 -21.43 18.88 19.44
CA GLU A 562 -21.29 20.31 19.09
C GLU A 562 -22.38 20.72 18.11
N MET A 563 -22.86 21.97 18.21
CA MET A 563 -23.83 22.53 17.28
C MET A 563 -23.77 24.06 17.23
N ASN A 564 -23.93 24.61 16.03
CA ASN A 564 -24.25 26.03 15.84
C ASN A 564 -25.74 26.27 16.11
N THR A 565 -26.07 27.31 16.89
CA THR A 565 -27.45 27.63 17.29
C THR A 565 -27.64 29.12 17.55
N GLU A 566 -28.88 29.59 17.51
CA GLU A 566 -29.26 30.91 18.01
C GLU A 566 -29.45 30.93 19.54
N ALA A 567 -29.21 32.10 20.14
CA ALA A 567 -29.49 32.39 21.54
C ALA A 567 -31.01 32.47 21.83
N GLY A 568 -31.38 32.23 23.09
CA GLY A 568 -32.77 32.17 23.52
C GLY A 568 -33.51 30.87 23.14
N ASN A 569 -32.88 29.96 22.38
CA ASN A 569 -33.39 28.61 22.16
C ASN A 569 -33.39 27.79 23.46
N SER A 570 -34.43 26.98 23.64
CA SER A 570 -34.57 26.03 24.75
C SER A 570 -34.33 24.61 24.27
N TYR A 571 -33.51 23.87 25.01
CA TYR A 571 -33.06 22.53 24.68
C TYR A 571 -33.34 21.55 25.82
N ARG A 572 -33.52 20.28 25.44
CA ARG A 572 -33.64 19.14 26.33
C ARG A 572 -32.67 18.04 25.89
N VAL A 573 -31.95 17.46 26.84
CA VAL A 573 -31.00 16.36 26.61
C VAL A 573 -31.03 15.36 27.77
N GLN A 574 -30.72 14.10 27.48
CA GLN A 574 -30.58 13.02 28.46
C GLN A 574 -29.10 12.63 28.62
N ALA A 575 -28.61 12.58 29.85
CA ALA A 575 -27.27 12.11 30.17
C ALA A 575 -27.14 10.60 29.86
N GLN A 576 -26.10 10.20 29.13
CA GLN A 576 -25.87 8.82 28.74
C GLN A 576 -25.13 8.01 29.82
N GLY A 577 -24.32 8.67 30.66
CA GLY A 577 -23.51 8.04 31.72
C GLY A 577 -23.61 8.71 33.09
N ASP A 578 -23.19 7.97 34.13
CA ASP A 578 -22.86 8.56 35.43
C ASP A 578 -21.60 9.43 35.29
N GLY A 579 -21.58 10.62 35.88
CA GLY A 579 -20.39 11.48 35.90
C GLY A 579 -20.72 12.97 35.86
N THR A 580 -19.82 13.74 35.25
CA THR A 580 -20.01 15.16 34.96
C THR A 580 -20.73 15.31 33.61
N PHE A 581 -21.70 16.22 33.55
CA PHE A 581 -22.29 16.74 32.31
C PHE A 581 -21.92 18.21 32.17
N THR A 582 -21.09 18.53 31.18
CA THR A 582 -20.67 19.89 30.83
C THR A 582 -21.62 20.47 29.77
N ILE A 583 -22.10 21.69 30.02
CA ILE A 583 -22.77 22.54 29.03
C ILE A 583 -21.89 23.77 28.82
N GLN A 584 -21.49 24.03 27.58
CA GLN A 584 -20.58 25.13 27.22
C GLN A 584 -21.14 25.95 26.04
N TRP A 585 -21.10 27.28 26.16
CA TRP A 585 -21.65 28.22 25.17
C TRP A 585 -20.66 29.36 24.87
N LYS A 586 -20.48 29.65 23.58
CA LYS A 586 -19.52 30.62 23.05
C LYS A 586 -20.17 31.43 21.91
N ASN A 587 -20.05 32.76 21.95
CA ASN A 587 -20.66 33.69 21.00
C ASN A 587 -19.56 34.55 20.35
N ALA A 588 -19.77 35.00 19.11
CA ALA A 588 -18.85 35.88 18.39
C ALA A 588 -18.83 37.33 18.96
N ASP A 589 -19.94 37.80 19.55
CA ASP A 589 -20.00 39.06 20.28
C ASP A 589 -19.86 38.82 21.80
N ASP A 590 -18.87 39.48 22.40
CA ASP A 590 -18.38 39.27 23.77
C ASP A 590 -19.31 39.91 24.83
N GLN A 591 -20.58 39.47 24.89
CA GLN A 591 -21.67 40.14 25.61
C GLN A 591 -22.62 39.21 26.40
N HIS A 592 -22.44 39.25 27.72
CA HIS A 592 -23.48 39.22 28.78
C HIS A 592 -24.70 38.29 28.65
N GLY A 593 -24.71 37.21 29.44
CA GLY A 593 -25.95 36.54 29.83
C GLY A 593 -25.79 35.51 30.95
N GLN A 594 -26.89 34.84 31.33
CA GLN A 594 -26.91 33.81 32.36
C GLN A 594 -27.32 32.48 31.74
N LEU A 595 -26.42 31.50 31.72
CA LEU A 595 -26.77 30.12 31.40
C LEU A 595 -27.57 29.55 32.57
N VAL A 596 -28.73 28.94 32.30
CA VAL A 596 -29.56 28.29 33.32
C VAL A 596 -29.91 26.88 32.86
N ALA A 597 -29.52 25.89 33.67
CA ALA A 597 -29.85 24.49 33.50
C ALA A 597 -30.74 24.01 34.66
N VAL A 598 -31.68 23.12 34.37
CA VAL A 598 -32.58 22.51 35.34
C VAL A 598 -32.51 21.00 35.17
N SER A 599 -32.05 20.33 36.22
CA SER A 599 -31.94 18.87 36.28
C SER A 599 -32.67 18.38 37.53
N GLU A 600 -33.60 17.43 37.38
CA GLU A 600 -34.50 16.94 38.44
C GLU A 600 -35.18 18.05 39.27
N ALA A 601 -35.53 19.17 38.63
CA ALA A 601 -36.04 20.40 39.25
C ALA A 601 -35.08 21.13 40.22
N THR A 602 -33.81 20.72 40.30
CA THR A 602 -32.73 21.54 40.84
C THR A 602 -32.25 22.52 39.77
N THR A 603 -32.18 23.80 40.10
CA THR A 603 -31.72 24.86 39.18
C THR A 603 -30.25 25.14 39.40
N PHE A 604 -29.47 25.04 38.33
CA PHE A 604 -28.06 25.37 38.27
C PHE A 604 -27.87 26.58 37.36
N SER A 605 -27.02 27.51 37.75
CA SER A 605 -26.64 28.65 36.93
C SER A 605 -25.26 29.15 37.36
N ASP A 606 -24.33 29.29 36.42
CA ASP A 606 -23.18 30.16 36.67
C ASP A 606 -23.60 31.63 36.54
N SER A 607 -22.82 32.51 37.18
CA SER A 607 -23.06 33.95 37.19
C SER A 607 -21.76 34.76 37.11
N THR A 608 -20.74 34.26 36.40
CA THR A 608 -19.56 35.07 36.08
C THR A 608 -19.87 35.99 34.87
N TRP A 609 -19.67 37.29 35.03
CA TRP A 609 -20.11 38.33 34.07
C TRP A 609 -19.00 38.76 33.08
N GLU A 610 -17.84 38.11 33.13
CA GLU A 610 -16.56 38.59 32.56
C GLU A 610 -15.74 37.43 31.93
N SER A 611 -16.39 36.52 31.20
CA SER A 611 -15.73 35.46 30.40
C SER A 611 -16.30 35.38 28.99
N SER A 612 -15.44 35.07 28.01
CA SER A 612 -15.77 34.87 26.59
C SER A 612 -16.41 33.50 26.29
N GLN A 613 -16.79 32.77 27.33
CA GLN A 613 -17.21 31.38 27.34
C GLN A 613 -17.99 31.14 28.63
N LEU A 614 -19.23 30.69 28.51
CA LEU A 614 -20.07 30.30 29.65
C LEU A 614 -20.06 28.77 29.76
N ARG A 615 -19.82 28.26 30.97
CA ARG A 615 -19.78 26.82 31.24
C ARG A 615 -20.50 26.48 32.54
N ILE A 616 -21.22 25.36 32.55
CA ILE A 616 -21.76 24.72 33.75
C ILE A 616 -21.42 23.24 33.69
N ASP A 617 -20.77 22.74 34.74
CA ASP A 617 -20.53 21.31 34.98
C ASP A 617 -21.53 20.80 36.03
N LEU A 618 -22.20 19.68 35.75
CA LEU A 618 -23.27 19.10 36.55
C LEU A 618 -22.94 17.66 36.96
N ASP A 619 -23.09 17.30 38.23
CA ASP A 619 -23.10 15.89 38.64
C ASP A 619 -24.41 15.23 38.20
N VAL A 620 -24.32 14.16 37.40
CA VAL A 620 -25.48 13.45 36.83
C VAL A 620 -25.37 11.92 36.91
N HIS A 621 -26.52 11.27 36.79
CA HIS A 621 -26.65 9.83 36.62
C HIS A 621 -27.09 9.45 35.20
N ALA A 622 -26.74 8.23 34.77
CA ALA A 622 -27.17 7.71 33.48
C ALA A 622 -28.71 7.70 33.35
N GLY A 623 -29.22 8.29 32.27
CA GLY A 623 -30.65 8.45 31.98
C GLY A 623 -31.30 9.70 32.59
N GLN A 624 -30.55 10.58 33.26
CA GLN A 624 -31.05 11.82 33.87
C GLN A 624 -31.32 12.90 32.81
N TRP A 625 -32.47 13.58 32.91
CA TRP A 625 -32.87 14.63 31.95
C TRP A 625 -32.47 16.03 32.42
N ILE A 626 -31.96 16.83 31.48
CA ILE A 626 -31.49 18.20 31.68
C ILE A 626 -32.24 19.12 30.69
N ASP A 627 -32.95 20.11 31.23
CA ASP A 627 -33.57 21.19 30.47
C ASP A 627 -32.71 22.46 30.60
N PHE A 628 -32.32 23.10 29.50
CA PHE A 628 -31.58 24.38 29.54
C PHE A 628 -32.07 25.37 28.49
N THR A 629 -31.63 26.62 28.59
CA THR A 629 -31.94 27.68 27.61
C THR A 629 -30.74 28.59 27.44
N LEU A 630 -30.41 28.90 26.18
CA LEU A 630 -29.22 29.66 25.86
C LEU A 630 -29.39 31.16 26.16
N PRO A 631 -28.37 31.81 26.76
CA PRO A 631 -28.42 33.24 27.03
C PRO A 631 -28.24 34.08 25.75
N GLY A 632 -28.98 35.19 25.66
CA GLY A 632 -28.88 36.20 24.60
C GLY A 632 -30.24 36.64 24.05
N SER A 633 -30.25 37.37 22.94
CA SER A 633 -31.44 37.75 22.18
C SER A 633 -31.65 36.81 20.98
N PRO A 634 -32.91 36.48 20.60
CA PRO A 634 -33.17 35.71 19.38
C PRO A 634 -32.56 36.36 18.13
N GLY A 635 -31.85 35.58 17.31
CA GLY A 635 -31.07 36.06 16.17
C GLY A 635 -29.57 36.28 16.43
N GLU A 636 -29.07 36.09 17.66
CA GLU A 636 -27.63 36.05 17.97
C GLU A 636 -27.12 34.60 17.82
N SER A 637 -26.16 34.34 16.93
CA SER A 637 -25.64 32.99 16.61
C SER A 637 -24.35 32.65 17.36
N GLY A 638 -24.22 31.41 17.83
CA GLY A 638 -23.02 30.91 18.51
C GLY A 638 -22.91 29.38 18.54
N GLU A 639 -21.90 28.92 19.27
CA GLU A 639 -21.41 27.55 19.34
C GLU A 639 -21.75 26.93 20.71
N LEU A 640 -22.45 25.80 20.68
CA LEU A 640 -22.88 25.03 21.86
C LEU A 640 -22.17 23.67 21.86
N THR A 641 -21.44 23.38 22.93
CA THR A 641 -20.82 22.09 23.21
C THR A 641 -21.50 21.42 24.41
N LEU A 642 -21.87 20.15 24.28
CA LEU A 642 -22.44 19.31 25.33
C LEU A 642 -21.55 18.07 25.51
N ALA A 643 -21.14 17.75 26.74
CA ALA A 643 -20.26 16.61 27.01
C ALA A 643 -20.62 15.87 28.30
N ASN A 644 -20.69 14.55 28.26
CA ASN A 644 -20.98 13.64 29.38
C ASN A 644 -19.96 12.49 29.43
N VAL A 645 -18.68 12.86 29.27
CA VAL A 645 -17.57 11.93 28.99
C VAL A 645 -16.74 11.59 30.22
N LEU A 646 -16.82 12.36 31.31
CA LEU A 646 -15.89 12.27 32.44
C LEU A 646 -16.56 11.83 33.76
N ASN A 647 -15.95 10.87 34.47
CA ASN A 647 -16.35 10.38 35.79
C ASN A 647 -15.16 10.40 36.75
N HIS A 648 -15.10 11.42 37.62
CA HIS A 648 -14.00 11.63 38.57
C HIS A 648 -14.27 11.00 39.94
N ARG A 649 -13.39 10.12 40.42
CA ARG A 649 -13.51 9.40 41.70
C ARG A 649 -12.21 9.42 42.51
N GLY A 650 -12.00 10.51 43.25
CA GLY A 650 -10.91 10.65 44.22
C GLY A 650 -9.59 11.04 43.56
N THR A 651 -8.76 10.06 43.20
CA THR A 651 -7.51 10.25 42.43
C THR A 651 -7.53 9.47 41.11
N THR A 652 -8.69 8.94 40.73
CA THR A 652 -8.93 8.22 39.47
C THR A 652 -9.94 9.00 38.62
N VAL A 653 -9.63 9.18 37.35
CA VAL A 653 -10.57 9.71 36.34
C VAL A 653 -10.81 8.63 35.31
N ASN A 654 -12.09 8.37 35.03
CA ASN A 654 -12.50 7.61 33.86
C ASN A 654 -13.06 8.59 32.82
N VAL A 655 -12.61 8.45 31.58
CA VAL A 655 -13.14 9.11 30.39
C VAL A 655 -13.81 8.04 29.54
N THR A 656 -14.90 8.36 28.86
CA THR A 656 -15.48 7.45 27.86
C THR A 656 -16.06 8.24 26.69
N GLY A 657 -15.61 7.91 25.48
CA GLY A 657 -15.94 8.57 24.23
C GLY A 657 -17.24 8.10 23.58
N SER A 658 -17.54 8.60 22.39
CA SER A 658 -18.86 8.52 21.74
C SER A 658 -19.00 7.28 20.82
N GLU A 659 -19.93 7.33 19.87
CA GLU A 659 -20.00 6.32 18.78
C GLU A 659 -19.69 6.99 17.42
N HIS A 660 -18.89 8.06 17.48
CA HIS A 660 -18.36 8.89 16.41
C HIS A 660 -16.90 9.24 16.76
N SER A 661 -16.07 9.53 15.74
CA SER A 661 -14.69 9.98 15.95
C SER A 661 -14.57 11.12 16.97
N ASP A 662 -13.85 10.86 18.05
CA ASP A 662 -13.49 11.83 19.07
C ASP A 662 -12.05 12.37 18.88
N GLU A 663 -11.84 13.63 19.26
CA GLU A 663 -10.52 14.26 19.35
C GLU A 663 -10.18 14.51 20.82
N LEU A 664 -9.07 13.93 21.30
CA LEU A 664 -8.58 14.07 22.65
C LEU A 664 -7.18 14.68 22.68
N ALA A 665 -6.88 15.44 23.73
CA ALA A 665 -5.51 15.83 24.03
C ALA A 665 -5.18 15.71 25.53
N ILE A 666 -3.95 15.32 25.84
CA ILE A 666 -3.44 15.24 27.21
C ILE A 666 -2.13 16.04 27.30
N GLU A 667 -2.00 16.89 28.31
CA GLU A 667 -0.71 17.49 28.65
C GLU A 667 -0.33 17.15 30.10
N LEU A 668 0.86 16.57 30.30
CA LEU A 668 1.42 16.24 31.63
C LEU A 668 2.50 17.23 32.09
N ASN A 669 2.49 18.45 31.54
CA ASN A 669 3.38 19.52 31.97
C ASN A 669 2.93 20.13 33.32
N SER A 670 3.45 21.31 33.66
CA SER A 670 3.24 21.97 34.96
C SER A 670 1.79 22.34 35.32
N ASN A 671 0.84 22.23 34.38
CA ASN A 671 -0.59 22.41 34.61
C ASN A 671 -1.33 21.26 33.90
N PRO A 672 -1.37 20.05 34.50
CA PRO A 672 -1.76 18.84 33.79
C PRO A 672 -3.25 18.86 33.47
N ARG A 673 -3.61 18.55 32.22
CA ARG A 673 -4.99 18.62 31.74
C ARG A 673 -5.31 17.61 30.65
N LEU A 674 -6.58 17.26 30.58
CA LEU A 674 -7.26 16.55 29.51
C LEU A 674 -8.09 17.56 28.71
N VAL A 675 -8.17 17.39 27.40
CA VAL A 675 -9.11 18.06 26.51
C VAL A 675 -9.87 16.98 25.74
N PHE A 676 -11.18 17.17 25.59
CA PHE A 676 -12.06 16.31 24.81
C PHE A 676 -12.90 17.21 23.88
N GLY A 677 -12.64 17.15 22.58
CA GLY A 677 -13.05 18.17 21.60
C GLY A 677 -12.74 19.57 22.13
N ASN A 678 -13.72 20.47 22.22
CA ASN A 678 -13.53 21.81 22.80
C ASN A 678 -13.69 21.90 24.34
N VAL A 679 -13.65 20.81 25.11
CA VAL A 679 -13.86 20.82 26.58
C VAL A 679 -12.60 20.43 27.36
N GLU A 680 -12.06 21.38 28.14
CA GLU A 680 -10.89 21.19 29.01
C GLU A 680 -11.27 20.68 30.42
N TYR A 681 -10.48 19.76 30.98
CA TYR A 681 -10.59 19.24 32.34
C TYR A 681 -9.19 19.17 33.01
N GLY A 682 -9.03 19.82 34.16
CA GLY A 682 -7.78 19.76 34.94
C GLY A 682 -7.57 18.40 35.62
N LEU A 683 -6.32 17.92 35.63
CA LEU A 683 -5.91 16.62 36.17
C LEU A 683 -5.14 16.75 37.52
N ASP A 684 -5.30 17.87 38.22
CA ASP A 684 -4.62 18.15 39.50
C ASP A 684 -4.89 17.07 40.57
N GLY A 685 -3.86 16.28 40.89
CA GLY A 685 -3.96 15.20 41.89
C GLY A 685 -4.54 13.88 41.37
N VAL A 686 -4.74 13.75 40.05
CA VAL A 686 -5.05 12.48 39.40
C VAL A 686 -3.79 11.62 39.33
N HIS A 687 -3.88 10.37 39.75
CA HIS A 687 -2.80 9.38 39.70
C HIS A 687 -3.12 8.20 38.76
N SER A 688 -4.37 8.08 38.34
CA SER A 688 -4.85 7.05 37.42
C SER A 688 -5.88 7.67 36.48
N LEU A 689 -5.62 7.59 35.18
CA LEU A 689 -6.51 8.03 34.12
C LEU A 689 -6.83 6.81 33.25
N SER A 690 -8.10 6.53 33.01
CA SER A 690 -8.54 5.47 32.10
C SER A 690 -9.42 6.09 31.04
N ILE A 691 -9.09 5.87 29.77
CA ILE A 691 -9.81 6.37 28.61
C ILE A 691 -10.24 5.17 27.76
N ASP A 692 -11.50 5.17 27.37
CA ASP A 692 -12.08 4.28 26.36
C ASP A 692 -12.81 5.19 25.37
N ALA A 693 -12.22 5.54 24.22
CA ALA A 693 -12.91 6.44 23.28
C ALA A 693 -14.11 5.76 22.57
N TYR A 694 -14.24 4.45 22.79
CA TYR A 694 -15.43 3.61 22.61
C TYR A 694 -15.76 3.21 21.17
N GLY A 695 -15.89 4.15 20.24
CA GLY A 695 -16.24 3.78 18.87
C GLY A 695 -16.20 4.93 17.88
N GLY A 696 -15.20 4.89 17.00
CA GLY A 696 -15.04 5.85 15.93
C GLY A 696 -13.82 5.51 15.08
N ASN A 697 -13.12 6.55 14.67
CA ASN A 697 -11.69 6.52 14.40
C ASN A 697 -11.13 7.63 15.29
N ASP A 698 -10.65 7.26 16.48
CA ASP A 698 -10.48 8.16 17.60
C ASP A 698 -9.01 8.58 17.74
N SER A 699 -8.80 9.84 18.11
CA SER A 699 -7.47 10.48 18.04
C SER A 699 -7.02 11.07 19.38
N LEU A 700 -5.74 10.89 19.72
CA LEU A 700 -5.12 11.41 20.92
C LEU A 700 -3.80 12.12 20.62
N ASN A 701 -3.73 13.41 20.94
CA ASN A 701 -2.49 14.17 20.95
C ASN A 701 -1.98 14.38 22.39
N MET A 702 -0.88 13.73 22.76
CA MET A 702 -0.34 13.76 24.11
C MET A 702 1.03 14.44 24.19
N ILE A 703 1.20 15.35 25.16
CA ILE A 703 2.49 15.87 25.61
C ILE A 703 2.83 15.24 26.96
N GLY A 704 3.97 14.55 27.01
CA GLY A 704 4.50 13.88 28.20
C GLY A 704 4.90 14.82 29.34
N SER A 705 5.47 14.23 30.38
CA SER A 705 5.93 14.94 31.57
C SER A 705 7.36 15.43 31.45
N ALA A 706 7.80 16.31 32.37
CA ALA A 706 9.19 16.73 32.49
C ALA A 706 10.03 15.77 33.37
N GLN A 707 9.72 14.47 33.31
CA GLN A 707 10.38 13.34 33.97
C GLN A 707 10.41 12.18 32.96
N SER A 708 11.23 11.15 33.22
CA SER A 708 11.26 9.95 32.37
C SER A 708 9.88 9.28 32.31
N ASP A 709 9.24 9.33 31.15
CA ASP A 709 7.99 8.64 30.87
C ASP A 709 8.26 7.30 30.15
N LYS A 710 7.46 6.27 30.46
CA LYS A 710 7.43 4.98 29.74
C LYS A 710 6.11 4.89 28.98
N VAL A 711 6.21 4.62 27.68
CA VAL A 711 5.09 4.57 26.74
C VAL A 711 5.08 3.19 26.06
N ASP A 712 4.00 2.43 26.21
CA ASP A 712 3.74 1.20 25.43
C ASP A 712 2.53 1.46 24.52
N LEU A 713 2.75 1.71 23.23
CA LEU A 713 1.67 1.91 22.25
C LEU A 713 1.40 0.60 21.50
N ARG A 714 0.16 0.13 21.54
CA ARG A 714 -0.31 -1.09 20.86
C ARG A 714 -1.72 -0.91 20.31
N PRO A 715 -2.09 -1.61 19.21
CA PRO A 715 -3.45 -1.56 18.69
C PRO A 715 -4.47 -1.99 19.75
N GLY A 716 -5.55 -1.21 19.90
CA GLY A 716 -6.66 -1.47 20.81
C GLY A 716 -6.40 -1.22 22.31
N GLN A 717 -5.16 -1.34 22.82
CA GLN A 717 -4.81 -0.92 24.19
C GLN A 717 -3.37 -0.41 24.32
N SER A 718 -3.21 0.83 24.77
CA SER A 718 -1.93 1.50 25.02
C SER A 718 -1.79 1.97 26.48
N ILE A 719 -0.58 1.96 27.03
CA ILE A 719 -0.31 2.30 28.43
C ILE A 719 0.81 3.34 28.52
N ILE A 720 0.61 4.39 29.31
CA ILE A 720 1.58 5.47 29.51
C ILE A 720 1.76 5.72 31.00
N GLU A 721 2.98 5.58 31.51
CA GLU A 721 3.23 5.61 32.96
C GLU A 721 4.53 6.31 33.36
N ASN A 722 4.47 7.02 34.49
CA ASN A 722 5.62 7.56 35.21
C ASN A 722 5.39 7.49 36.72
N ASN A 723 6.29 8.07 37.51
CA ASN A 723 6.23 8.01 38.98
C ASN A 723 5.00 8.70 39.63
N ASN A 724 4.21 9.46 38.85
CA ASN A 724 3.13 10.32 39.34
C ASN A 724 1.75 9.95 38.78
N ILE A 725 1.69 9.43 37.54
CA ILE A 725 0.45 9.05 36.86
C ILE A 725 0.65 7.77 36.04
N HIS A 726 -0.40 6.95 35.98
CA HIS A 726 -0.55 5.82 35.06
C HIS A 726 -1.82 6.02 34.25
N ILE A 727 -1.70 5.93 32.92
CA ILE A 727 -2.75 6.17 31.95
C ILE A 727 -2.97 4.88 31.16
N ASP A 728 -4.23 4.44 31.12
CA ASP A 728 -4.71 3.27 30.37
C ASP A 728 -5.62 3.77 29.25
N LEU A 729 -5.26 3.49 28.00
CA LEU A 729 -5.94 3.96 26.79
C LEU A 729 -6.49 2.75 26.04
N MET A 730 -7.79 2.72 25.79
CA MET A 730 -8.50 1.70 25.02
C MET A 730 -9.29 2.36 23.91
N SER A 731 -9.46 1.66 22.78
CA SER A 731 -10.27 2.15 21.65
C SER A 731 -9.75 3.53 21.20
N THR A 732 -8.54 3.60 20.63
CA THR A 732 -7.93 4.84 20.16
C THR A 732 -6.91 4.50 19.08
N GLU A 733 -7.11 5.05 17.89
CA GLU A 733 -6.49 4.56 16.65
C GLU A 733 -5.32 5.45 16.21
N ASP A 734 -5.45 6.79 16.20
CA ASP A 734 -4.33 7.72 15.94
C ASP A 734 -3.80 8.30 17.25
N ILE A 735 -2.64 7.81 17.72
CA ILE A 735 -1.95 8.31 18.92
C ILE A 735 -0.68 9.04 18.53
N THR A 736 -0.68 10.36 18.71
CA THR A 736 0.53 11.18 18.68
C THR A 736 1.05 11.41 20.11
N TYR A 737 2.27 10.97 20.43
CA TYR A 737 2.93 11.22 21.72
C TYR A 737 4.21 12.06 21.54
N SER A 738 4.28 13.20 22.21
CA SER A 738 5.45 14.08 22.25
C SER A 738 6.12 14.04 23.62
N GLY A 739 7.41 13.70 23.67
CA GLY A 739 8.21 13.69 24.91
C GLY A 739 8.22 15.04 25.60
N GLY A 740 7.93 15.06 26.90
CA GLY A 740 7.84 16.29 27.70
C GLY A 740 9.17 16.78 28.26
N GLY A 741 10.20 15.92 28.22
CA GLY A 741 11.57 16.25 28.58
C GLY A 741 12.10 15.39 29.74
N GLY A 742 13.00 14.48 29.39
CA GLY A 742 13.55 13.44 30.24
C GLY A 742 14.08 12.33 29.35
N PRO A 743 14.73 11.28 29.90
CA PRO A 743 15.11 10.10 29.13
C PRO A 743 13.86 9.22 28.91
N ASP A 744 12.97 9.66 28.04
CA ASP A 744 11.71 8.99 27.70
C ASP A 744 11.97 7.70 26.89
N ARG A 745 11.12 6.68 27.08
CA ARG A 745 11.21 5.40 26.35
C ARG A 745 9.86 5.03 25.76
N VAL A 746 9.85 4.84 24.44
CA VAL A 746 8.68 4.35 23.69
C VAL A 746 8.92 2.92 23.22
N TYR A 747 7.94 2.06 23.48
CA TYR A 747 7.77 0.76 22.86
C TYR A 747 6.56 0.83 21.94
N LEU A 748 6.78 0.68 20.64
CA LEU A 748 5.74 0.53 19.63
C LEU A 748 5.57 -0.96 19.32
N TYR A 749 4.34 -1.42 19.27
CA TYR A 749 3.99 -2.78 18.87
C TYR A 749 3.09 -2.72 17.63
N ASP A 750 3.26 -3.69 16.76
CA ASP A 750 2.49 -3.90 15.55
C ASP A 750 1.08 -4.49 15.83
N SER A 751 0.40 -4.86 14.75
CA SER A 751 -0.78 -5.71 14.73
C SER A 751 -0.39 -7.17 14.39
N ASN A 752 -1.16 -7.84 13.54
CA ASN A 752 -0.84 -9.14 12.95
C ASN A 752 -1.05 -9.12 11.41
N GLN A 753 -1.05 -7.92 10.84
CA GLN A 753 -1.22 -7.60 9.42
C GLN A 753 0.04 -6.84 8.94
N ASP A 754 0.10 -6.39 7.69
CA ASP A 754 1.28 -5.68 7.17
C ASP A 754 1.42 -4.29 7.80
N ASP A 755 2.43 -4.09 8.65
CA ASP A 755 2.63 -2.83 9.37
C ASP A 755 3.93 -2.09 8.93
N THR A 756 3.85 -0.76 8.83
CA THR A 756 4.93 0.09 8.26
C THR A 756 5.48 1.07 9.28
N LEU A 757 6.78 0.97 9.56
CA LEU A 757 7.55 1.84 10.44
C LEU A 757 8.40 2.83 9.63
N VAL A 758 8.34 4.12 9.97
CA VAL A 758 9.28 5.16 9.55
C VAL A 758 9.95 5.75 10.80
N ALA A 759 11.20 5.40 11.09
CA ALA A 759 11.95 5.91 12.24
C ALA A 759 13.15 6.78 11.83
N ARG A 760 13.32 7.91 12.52
CA ARG A 760 14.36 8.93 12.29
C ARG A 760 15.00 9.30 13.65
N PRO A 761 16.00 10.18 13.71
CA PRO A 761 16.50 10.66 15.00
C PRO A 761 15.39 11.40 15.76
N GLY A 762 15.13 10.99 17.00
CA GLY A 762 14.18 11.63 17.89
C GLY A 762 12.69 11.39 17.57
N GLN A 763 12.34 10.56 16.59
CA GLN A 763 10.94 10.37 16.17
C GLN A 763 10.70 9.05 15.42
N ALA A 764 9.50 8.49 15.53
CA ALA A 764 9.06 7.37 14.71
C ALA A 764 7.55 7.39 14.46
N GLU A 765 7.15 6.88 13.30
CA GLU A 765 5.75 6.69 12.90
C GLU A 765 5.56 5.21 12.56
N LEU A 766 4.68 4.51 13.28
CA LEU A 766 4.24 3.14 12.96
C LEU A 766 2.78 3.21 12.51
N VAL A 767 2.53 2.88 11.24
CA VAL A 767 1.20 2.87 10.62
C VAL A 767 0.80 1.43 10.36
N GLY A 768 -0.45 1.09 10.63
CA GLY A 768 -0.96 -0.25 10.42
C GLY A 768 -2.46 -0.28 10.16
N VAL A 769 -3.00 -1.49 9.99
CA VAL A 769 -4.43 -1.65 9.66
C VAL A 769 -5.30 -1.22 10.84
N GLY A 770 -5.91 -0.04 10.73
CA GLY A 770 -6.79 0.53 11.74
C GLY A 770 -6.08 1.21 12.92
N TYR A 771 -4.78 1.55 12.81
CA TYR A 771 -4.10 2.35 13.83
C TYR A 771 -2.88 3.11 13.28
N ARG A 772 -2.45 4.13 14.02
CA ARG A 772 -1.27 4.94 13.72
C ARG A 772 -0.64 5.48 15.00
N PHE A 773 0.64 5.20 15.21
CA PHE A 773 1.41 5.70 16.35
C PHE A 773 2.54 6.60 15.88
N ASN A 774 2.44 7.89 16.20
CA ASN A 774 3.42 8.91 15.85
C ASN A 774 4.09 9.43 17.13
N VAL A 775 5.39 9.22 17.28
CA VAL A 775 6.13 9.61 18.49
C VAL A 775 7.24 10.60 18.18
N LEU A 776 7.33 11.66 18.98
CA LEU A 776 8.13 12.86 18.71
C LEU A 776 8.97 13.26 19.93
N SER A 777 10.21 13.73 19.69
CA SER A 777 11.19 14.11 20.71
C SER A 777 11.60 12.97 21.67
N ILE A 778 11.83 11.77 21.12
CA ILE A 778 12.12 10.55 21.88
C ILE A 778 13.56 10.05 21.65
N ASP A 779 14.37 10.01 22.71
CA ASP A 779 15.77 9.55 22.64
C ASP A 779 15.89 8.02 22.42
N ARG A 780 14.88 7.23 22.82
CA ARG A 780 14.90 5.76 22.83
C ARG A 780 13.60 5.16 22.31
N ILE A 781 13.64 4.60 21.10
CA ILE A 781 12.49 4.00 20.42
C ILE A 781 12.77 2.51 20.17
N PHE A 782 11.86 1.66 20.66
CA PHE A 782 11.86 0.22 20.46
C PHE A 782 10.60 -0.17 19.69
N VAL A 783 10.74 -0.95 18.62
CA VAL A 783 9.62 -1.41 17.79
C VAL A 783 9.67 -2.92 17.70
N HIS A 784 8.51 -3.54 17.92
CA HIS A 784 8.38 -4.99 18.08
C HIS A 784 7.24 -5.51 17.22
N ALA A 785 7.58 -6.24 16.16
CA ALA A 785 6.62 -7.07 15.45
C ALA A 785 6.24 -8.31 16.29
N THR A 786 4.97 -8.71 16.24
CA THR A 786 4.33 -9.72 17.08
C THR A 786 3.85 -10.95 16.31
N GLY A 787 4.10 -11.01 15.00
CA GLY A 787 4.10 -12.24 14.21
C GLY A 787 2.85 -12.45 13.37
N GLY A 788 2.72 -11.59 12.35
CA GLY A 788 1.79 -11.70 11.23
C GLY A 788 2.40 -10.98 10.02
N GLY A 789 1.57 -10.65 9.03
CA GLY A 789 1.92 -9.68 7.99
C GLY A 789 3.20 -9.88 7.15
N GLN A 790 3.67 -8.75 6.63
CA GLN A 790 4.93 -8.48 5.97
C GLN A 790 5.35 -7.06 6.38
N ASP A 791 6.25 -6.93 7.35
CA ASP A 791 6.46 -5.61 7.95
C ASP A 791 7.65 -4.85 7.33
N TYR A 792 7.44 -3.55 7.12
CA TYR A 792 8.36 -2.66 6.42
C TYR A 792 8.93 -1.61 7.37
N ALA A 793 10.25 -1.53 7.52
CA ALA A 793 10.91 -0.55 8.38
C ALA A 793 11.88 0.35 7.60
N TYR A 794 11.64 1.66 7.66
CA TYR A 794 12.45 2.71 7.03
C TYR A 794 13.22 3.49 8.13
N LEU A 795 14.53 3.30 8.18
CA LEU A 795 15.44 3.90 9.17
C LEU A 795 16.28 5.02 8.55
N TYR A 796 16.37 6.18 9.22
CA TYR A 796 17.10 7.36 8.75
C TYR A 796 18.09 7.89 9.79
N ASP A 797 19.24 8.35 9.28
CA ASP A 797 20.37 8.93 10.01
C ASP A 797 20.14 10.33 10.58
N SER A 798 21.10 10.75 11.41
CA SER A 798 21.31 12.11 11.87
C SER A 798 22.38 12.84 11.03
N SER A 799 22.72 14.08 11.38
CA SER A 799 23.86 14.80 10.79
C SER A 799 25.15 14.64 11.61
N GLY A 800 25.38 13.43 12.13
CA GLY A 800 26.53 13.02 12.93
C GLY A 800 26.99 11.62 12.52
N ASP A 801 28.05 11.10 13.14
CA ASP A 801 28.61 9.78 12.78
C ASP A 801 27.69 8.66 13.29
N ASP A 802 26.89 8.04 12.40
CA ASP A 802 25.86 7.05 12.74
C ASP A 802 26.31 5.58 12.59
N ARG A 803 25.72 4.69 13.39
CA ARG A 803 25.95 3.23 13.33
C ARG A 803 24.65 2.43 13.14
N LEU A 804 24.66 1.57 12.13
CA LEU A 804 23.64 0.57 11.83
C LEU A 804 24.17 -0.85 12.10
N SER A 805 23.35 -1.70 12.73
CA SER A 805 23.58 -3.13 12.89
C SER A 805 22.34 -3.92 12.46
N VAL A 806 22.40 -4.59 11.30
CA VAL A 806 21.35 -5.44 10.73
C VAL A 806 21.62 -6.90 11.08
N ARG A 807 20.65 -7.59 11.69
CA ARG A 807 20.71 -9.03 12.01
C ARG A 807 19.38 -9.73 11.64
N PRO A 808 19.35 -11.06 11.43
CA PRO A 808 18.15 -11.78 10.96
C PRO A 808 16.89 -11.71 11.84
N GLN A 809 16.97 -11.14 13.04
CA GLN A 809 15.82 -10.98 13.94
C GLN A 809 15.56 -9.52 14.35
N PHE A 810 16.53 -8.63 14.14
CA PHE A 810 16.42 -7.21 14.53
C PHE A 810 17.46 -6.35 13.81
N THR A 811 17.12 -5.08 13.62
CA THR A 811 18.03 -4.03 13.19
C THR A 811 18.05 -2.91 14.22
N SER A 812 19.23 -2.34 14.50
CA SER A 812 19.37 -1.15 15.35
C SER A 812 20.15 -0.06 14.62
N MET A 813 19.73 1.19 14.77
CA MET A 813 20.41 2.39 14.29
C MET A 813 20.61 3.37 15.46
N ASN A 814 21.82 3.90 15.63
CA ASN A 814 22.15 4.79 16.73
C ASN A 814 23.28 5.77 16.42
N GLY A 815 23.18 6.96 17.02
CA GLY A 815 24.12 8.06 16.86
C GLY A 815 24.05 9.05 18.02
N ASP A 816 24.39 10.32 17.76
CA ASP A 816 24.40 11.38 18.78
C ASP A 816 22.95 11.70 19.25
N GLY A 817 22.59 11.17 20.42
CA GLY A 817 21.34 11.45 21.13
C GLY A 817 20.22 10.43 20.96
N PHE A 818 20.21 9.62 19.89
CA PHE A 818 19.10 8.70 19.59
C PHE A 818 19.54 7.23 19.47
N PHE A 819 18.58 6.32 19.67
CA PHE A 819 18.72 4.90 19.41
C PHE A 819 17.36 4.33 19.01
N ASN A 820 17.29 3.78 17.80
CA ASN A 820 16.11 3.15 17.21
C ASN A 820 16.39 1.64 17.09
N TYR A 821 15.54 0.81 17.67
CA TYR A 821 15.62 -0.65 17.64
C TYR A 821 14.35 -1.23 17.03
N VAL A 822 14.49 -2.08 16.02
CA VAL A 822 13.37 -2.69 15.27
C VAL A 822 13.56 -4.20 15.26
N ARG A 823 12.54 -4.95 15.65
CA ARG A 823 12.60 -6.41 15.77
C ARG A 823 11.43 -7.09 15.06
N GLY A 824 11.73 -8.18 14.36
CA GLY A 824 10.77 -9.07 13.70
C GLY A 824 10.46 -8.71 12.24
N PHE A 825 10.54 -7.43 11.87
CA PHE A 825 10.23 -6.92 10.53
C PHE A 825 10.99 -7.64 9.41
N GLU A 826 10.26 -8.16 8.41
CA GLU A 826 10.85 -8.86 7.26
C GLU A 826 11.69 -7.96 6.36
N ARG A 827 11.37 -6.65 6.24
CA ARG A 827 12.00 -5.76 5.25
C ARG A 827 12.50 -4.46 5.90
N VAL A 828 13.82 -4.30 6.02
CA VAL A 828 14.43 -3.12 6.67
C VAL A 828 15.31 -2.30 5.70
N TYR A 829 14.85 -1.10 5.37
CA TYR A 829 15.52 -0.11 4.53
C TYR A 829 16.21 0.95 5.38
N ALA A 830 17.53 1.05 5.34
CA ALA A 830 18.30 2.03 6.10
C ALA A 830 19.00 3.04 5.19
N TYR A 831 18.94 4.32 5.58
CA TYR A 831 19.41 5.45 4.81
C TYR A 831 20.34 6.35 5.62
N ALA A 832 21.50 6.67 5.05
CA ALA A 832 22.43 7.68 5.54
C ALA A 832 22.56 8.82 4.51
N ASN A 833 21.82 9.92 4.69
CA ASN A 833 21.82 11.07 3.76
C ASN A 833 21.80 12.45 4.45
N ALA A 834 21.57 12.53 5.77
CA ALA A 834 21.72 13.75 6.56
C ALA A 834 23.20 14.02 6.91
N GLY A 835 23.98 12.95 7.08
CA GLY A 835 25.41 12.89 6.77
C GLY A 835 26.36 13.01 7.96
N GLY A 836 27.23 11.99 8.08
CA GLY A 836 28.40 11.98 8.96
C GLY A 836 29.55 11.18 8.34
N HIS A 837 29.95 10.12 9.03
CA HIS A 837 30.88 9.09 8.55
C HIS A 837 30.31 7.72 8.92
N ASP A 838 29.32 7.29 8.15
CA ASP A 838 28.28 6.41 8.66
C ASP A 838 28.61 4.94 8.39
N THR A 839 28.30 4.09 9.37
CA THR A 839 28.80 2.72 9.44
C THR A 839 27.68 1.69 9.53
N ALA A 840 27.72 0.65 8.70
CA ALA A 840 26.74 -0.43 8.68
C ALA A 840 27.40 -1.80 8.82
N SER A 841 26.96 -2.57 9.81
CA SER A 841 27.32 -3.99 10.01
C SER A 841 26.12 -4.87 9.67
N LEU A 842 26.27 -5.77 8.69
CA LEU A 842 25.22 -6.68 8.23
C LEU A 842 25.62 -8.13 8.56
N TYR A 843 24.73 -8.90 9.17
CA TYR A 843 25.01 -10.27 9.62
C TYR A 843 24.07 -11.30 9.00
N ASP A 844 24.62 -12.48 8.73
CA ASP A 844 23.95 -13.66 8.17
C ASP A 844 23.07 -14.41 9.17
N SER A 845 22.32 -15.38 8.64
CA SER A 845 21.50 -16.36 9.34
C SER A 845 22.19 -17.73 9.42
N ALA A 846 21.46 -18.75 9.87
CA ALA A 846 21.96 -20.14 9.85
C ALA A 846 21.72 -20.86 8.50
N ALA A 847 20.99 -20.23 7.56
CA ALA A 847 20.63 -20.76 6.25
C ALA A 847 21.52 -20.17 5.14
N ASP A 848 21.20 -20.40 3.87
CA ASP A 848 21.98 -19.86 2.73
C ASP A 848 21.58 -18.40 2.46
N ASP A 849 22.48 -17.44 2.72
CA ASP A 849 22.24 -16.00 2.62
C ASP A 849 22.91 -15.34 1.39
N ARG A 850 22.33 -14.22 0.90
CA ARG A 850 22.91 -13.41 -0.19
C ARG A 850 23.22 -11.98 0.26
N PHE A 851 24.49 -11.61 0.24
CA PHE A 851 24.95 -10.22 0.33
C PHE A 851 25.23 -9.64 -1.06
N THR A 852 24.82 -8.39 -1.31
CA THR A 852 25.09 -7.65 -2.56
C THR A 852 25.50 -6.22 -2.24
N THR A 853 26.46 -5.62 -2.95
CA THR A 853 26.84 -4.21 -2.75
C THR A 853 27.43 -3.54 -3.98
N SER A 854 27.09 -2.26 -4.18
CA SER A 854 27.52 -1.42 -5.30
C SER A 854 27.65 0.04 -4.88
N GLY A 855 28.83 0.65 -5.00
CA GLY A 855 29.03 2.07 -4.70
C GLY A 855 28.42 2.50 -3.35
N ALA A 856 27.41 3.38 -3.39
CA ALA A 856 26.71 3.91 -2.22
C ALA A 856 25.67 2.97 -1.57
N SER A 857 25.45 1.74 -2.06
CA SER A 857 24.40 0.83 -1.55
C SER A 857 24.89 -0.59 -1.23
N ALA A 858 24.12 -1.29 -0.40
CA ALA A 858 24.26 -2.70 -0.12
C ALA A 858 22.90 -3.33 0.25
N SER A 859 22.84 -4.67 0.23
CA SER A 859 21.75 -5.45 0.80
C SER A 859 22.23 -6.79 1.33
N ILE A 860 21.51 -7.34 2.30
CA ILE A 860 21.60 -8.74 2.72
C ILE A 860 20.19 -9.33 2.74
N VAL A 861 20.04 -10.53 2.19
CA VAL A 861 18.74 -11.21 2.02
C VAL A 861 18.91 -12.66 2.44
N GLY A 862 17.98 -13.14 3.26
CA GLY A 862 17.94 -14.50 3.78
C GLY A 862 16.52 -14.98 4.08
N PRO A 863 16.35 -16.23 4.52
CA PRO A 863 15.04 -16.77 4.85
C PRO A 863 14.39 -16.02 6.02
N GLY A 864 13.28 -15.32 5.74
CA GLY A 864 12.53 -14.54 6.72
C GLY A 864 13.09 -13.14 7.02
N PHE A 865 14.11 -12.65 6.30
CA PHE A 865 14.55 -11.26 6.42
C PHE A 865 15.25 -10.73 5.16
N SER A 866 15.04 -9.45 4.89
CA SER A 866 15.69 -8.68 3.83
C SER A 866 16.05 -7.31 4.38
N SER A 867 17.27 -6.84 4.12
CA SER A 867 17.64 -5.47 4.44
C SER A 867 18.44 -4.83 3.34
N PHE A 868 18.10 -3.57 3.07
CA PHE A 868 18.77 -2.70 2.11
C PHE A 868 19.38 -1.52 2.86
N THR A 869 20.60 -1.13 2.49
CA THR A 869 21.28 0.03 3.07
C THR A 869 21.80 0.95 1.96
N ARG A 870 21.67 2.26 2.16
CA ARG A 870 22.09 3.28 1.19
C ARG A 870 22.70 4.47 1.89
N GLY A 871 23.78 5.00 1.33
CA GLY A 871 24.44 6.22 1.80
C GLY A 871 25.69 5.98 2.64
N PHE A 872 25.68 4.97 3.52
CA PHE A 872 26.76 4.69 4.50
C PHE A 872 28.17 4.64 3.88
N GLU A 873 29.11 5.42 4.42
CA GLU A 873 30.53 5.42 4.05
C GLU A 873 31.15 4.02 4.19
N GLN A 874 30.90 3.32 5.29
CA GLN A 874 31.47 1.99 5.56
C GLN A 874 30.38 0.93 5.69
N VAL A 875 30.40 -0.09 4.83
CA VAL A 875 29.54 -1.28 4.95
C VAL A 875 30.41 -2.52 5.10
N GLN A 876 30.14 -3.31 6.15
CA GLN A 876 30.78 -4.59 6.43
C GLN A 876 29.71 -5.67 6.58
N ALA A 877 29.73 -6.68 5.71
CA ALA A 877 28.88 -7.85 5.82
C ALA A 877 29.67 -9.06 6.36
N TYR A 878 29.01 -9.87 7.18
CA TYR A 878 29.59 -11.02 7.86
C TYR A 878 28.75 -12.28 7.57
N SER A 879 29.42 -13.33 7.11
CA SER A 879 28.91 -14.71 7.02
C SER A 879 29.69 -15.56 8.03
N ASN A 880 29.04 -15.94 9.14
CA ASN A 880 29.62 -16.65 10.28
C ASN A 880 28.63 -17.62 10.98
N ALA A 881 27.32 -17.53 10.72
CA ALA A 881 26.27 -18.23 11.45
C ALA A 881 25.78 -19.53 10.78
N GLY A 882 25.98 -19.73 9.47
CA GLY A 882 25.66 -21.00 8.82
C GLY A 882 26.02 -21.12 7.33
N GLY A 883 25.04 -21.59 6.55
CA GLY A 883 24.93 -21.30 5.13
C GLY A 883 25.95 -21.81 4.11
N THR A 884 25.67 -21.42 2.87
CA THR A 884 26.42 -21.60 1.63
C THR A 884 26.47 -20.27 0.87
N ASP A 885 26.80 -19.22 1.61
CA ASP A 885 26.43 -17.84 1.31
C ASP A 885 27.16 -17.25 0.11
N LEU A 886 26.55 -16.23 -0.48
CA LEU A 886 27.02 -15.55 -1.68
C LEU A 886 27.17 -14.04 -1.45
N ALA A 887 28.40 -13.54 -1.54
CA ALA A 887 28.68 -12.11 -1.60
C ALA A 887 28.90 -11.65 -3.06
N THR A 888 28.12 -10.67 -3.51
CA THR A 888 28.21 -10.09 -4.86
C THR A 888 28.65 -8.62 -4.79
N LEU A 889 29.87 -8.30 -5.22
CA LEU A 889 30.44 -6.95 -5.09
C LEU A 889 30.61 -6.29 -6.47
N TYR A 890 30.11 -5.07 -6.63
CA TYR A 890 30.18 -4.28 -7.86
C TYR A 890 30.96 -2.96 -7.66
N GLY A 891 32.07 -2.81 -8.37
CA GLY A 891 32.82 -1.55 -8.49
C GLY A 891 32.51 -0.84 -9.81
N SER A 892 32.36 0.48 -9.80
CA SER A 892 31.93 1.21 -11.01
C SER A 892 33.00 1.26 -12.12
N SER A 893 34.30 1.18 -11.76
CA SER A 893 35.37 1.47 -12.72
C SER A 893 36.69 0.75 -12.43
N GLN A 894 37.62 0.78 -13.38
CA GLN A 894 38.98 0.27 -13.18
C GLN A 894 39.83 1.12 -12.19
N GLN A 895 39.26 2.17 -11.59
CA GLN A 895 39.89 2.94 -10.50
C GLN A 895 39.43 2.49 -9.11
N THR A 896 38.39 1.66 -9.00
CA THR A 896 37.93 1.05 -7.75
C THR A 896 39.06 0.22 -7.12
N SER A 897 39.38 0.47 -5.85
CA SER A 897 40.56 -0.07 -5.17
C SER A 897 40.23 -1.38 -4.45
N TRP A 898 40.35 -2.49 -5.18
CA TRP A 898 40.00 -3.84 -4.71
C TRP A 898 41.07 -4.49 -3.83
N GLN A 899 40.63 -5.22 -2.80
CA GLN A 899 41.49 -5.88 -1.83
C GLN A 899 40.93 -7.22 -1.34
N ARG A 900 41.82 -8.06 -0.79
CA ARG A 900 41.50 -9.39 -0.25
C ARG A 900 42.40 -9.71 0.94
N GLY A 901 41.78 -9.96 2.09
CA GLY A 901 42.43 -10.38 3.32
C GLY A 901 42.60 -11.90 3.44
N SER A 902 42.74 -12.37 4.68
CA SER A 902 42.65 -13.80 5.06
C SER A 902 41.20 -14.31 5.07
N ASP A 903 40.28 -13.39 5.33
CA ASP A 903 38.95 -13.57 5.89
C ASP A 903 37.90 -12.70 5.19
N TYR A 904 38.32 -11.83 4.27
CA TYR A 904 37.45 -10.87 3.59
C TYR A 904 37.87 -10.58 2.13
N VAL A 905 36.91 -10.15 1.32
CA VAL A 905 37.11 -9.45 0.04
C VAL A 905 36.40 -8.10 0.14
N GLY A 906 36.97 -7.05 -0.43
CA GLY A 906 36.38 -5.73 -0.37
C GLY A 906 36.94 -4.74 -1.39
N PHE A 907 36.35 -3.56 -1.44
CA PHE A 907 36.83 -2.46 -2.28
C PHE A 907 36.63 -1.10 -1.64
N ARG A 908 37.36 -0.11 -2.16
CA ARG A 908 37.17 1.32 -1.89
C ARG A 908 36.89 2.10 -3.16
N GLU A 909 35.93 3.02 -3.10
CA GLU A 909 35.52 3.84 -4.23
C GLU A 909 35.05 5.23 -3.76
N GLY A 910 35.81 6.28 -4.08
CA GLY A 910 35.66 7.56 -3.39
C GLY A 910 35.92 7.38 -1.90
N ASP A 911 35.00 7.87 -1.07
CA ASP A 911 35.02 7.71 0.39
C ASP A 911 34.37 6.39 0.85
N TYR A 912 33.67 5.67 -0.05
CA TYR A 912 33.01 4.40 0.28
C TYR A 912 34.00 3.24 0.47
N ASN A 913 33.80 2.48 1.56
CA ASN A 913 34.49 1.23 1.87
C ASN A 913 33.46 0.09 1.98
N ARG A 914 33.68 -1.01 1.24
CA ARG A 914 32.80 -2.20 1.20
C ARG A 914 33.59 -3.46 1.49
N GLU A 915 33.14 -4.26 2.44
CA GLU A 915 33.80 -5.52 2.84
C GLU A 915 32.79 -6.65 3.04
N ALA A 916 33.02 -7.79 2.39
CA ALA A 916 32.33 -9.05 2.66
C ALA A 916 33.30 -9.99 3.38
N ARG A 917 32.89 -10.50 4.56
CA ARG A 917 33.72 -11.26 5.50
C ARG A 917 33.13 -12.65 5.71
N GLY A 918 33.97 -13.69 5.73
CA GLY A 918 33.55 -15.08 5.95
C GLY A 918 32.95 -15.82 4.75
N PHE A 919 32.20 -15.13 3.89
CA PHE A 919 31.44 -15.69 2.75
C PHE A 919 32.19 -16.77 1.93
N GLN A 920 31.50 -17.89 1.76
CA GLN A 920 31.91 -19.13 1.11
C GLN A 920 32.05 -18.94 -0.41
N ASN A 921 31.10 -18.22 -1.03
CA ASN A 921 31.12 -17.82 -2.43
C ASN A 921 31.23 -16.30 -2.55
N ILE A 922 32.12 -15.81 -3.42
CA ILE A 922 32.32 -14.38 -3.64
C ILE A 922 32.47 -14.10 -5.14
N GLU A 923 31.57 -13.29 -5.67
CA GLU A 923 31.58 -12.78 -7.04
C GLU A 923 31.94 -11.29 -7.06
N THR A 924 32.79 -10.89 -8.01
CA THR A 924 33.29 -9.50 -8.11
C THR A 924 33.20 -8.99 -9.53
N PHE A 925 32.56 -7.83 -9.71
CA PHE A 925 32.32 -7.19 -10.99
C PHE A 925 32.91 -5.78 -11.02
N VAL A 926 33.46 -5.38 -12.16
CA VAL A 926 34.02 -4.03 -12.39
C VAL A 926 33.49 -3.48 -13.70
N GLY A 927 32.73 -2.39 -13.64
CA GLY A 927 32.12 -1.76 -14.83
C GLY A 927 31.26 -2.73 -15.65
N GLY A 928 30.45 -3.57 -14.98
CA GLY A 928 29.59 -4.58 -15.62
C GLY A 928 30.32 -5.85 -16.10
N HIS A 929 31.62 -6.01 -15.82
CA HIS A 929 32.38 -7.21 -16.23
C HIS A 929 32.87 -8.01 -15.03
N ALA A 930 32.66 -9.33 -15.06
CA ALA A 930 33.14 -10.24 -14.04
C ALA A 930 34.67 -10.27 -13.99
N VAL A 931 35.24 -10.14 -12.79
CA VAL A 931 36.68 -10.16 -12.51
C VAL A 931 37.00 -11.34 -11.59
N SER A 932 38.10 -12.06 -11.86
CA SER A 932 38.56 -13.14 -10.97
C SER A 932 39.06 -12.58 -9.64
N THR A 933 38.57 -13.15 -8.53
CA THR A 933 39.01 -12.84 -7.17
C THR A 933 40.47 -13.22 -6.87
N GLU A 934 41.16 -13.92 -7.79
CA GLU A 934 42.61 -14.14 -7.75
C GLU A 934 43.42 -13.01 -8.40
N ASN A 935 42.83 -12.24 -9.33
CA ASN A 935 43.49 -11.13 -10.02
C ASN A 935 43.44 -9.81 -9.22
N VAL A 936 42.79 -9.81 -8.05
CA VAL A 936 42.80 -8.70 -7.08
C VAL A 936 44.14 -8.70 -6.34
N VAL A 937 45.14 -8.03 -6.92
CA VAL A 937 46.53 -8.05 -6.40
C VAL A 937 46.74 -7.04 -5.27
N ARG A 938 46.97 -7.59 -4.07
CA ARG A 938 47.42 -6.95 -2.82
C ARG A 938 48.05 -5.56 -2.96
N ALA A 939 47.38 -4.55 -2.39
CA ALA A 939 48.02 -3.42 -1.73
C ALA A 939 47.77 -3.55 -0.22
N ASN A 940 48.81 -3.50 0.62
CA ASN A 940 48.60 -3.45 2.07
C ASN A 940 48.12 -2.04 2.45
N TRP A 941 47.15 -1.93 3.38
CA TRP A 941 46.81 -0.65 3.99
C TRP A 941 48.04 -0.10 4.72
N GLY A 942 48.33 1.19 4.53
CA GLY A 942 49.09 1.94 5.53
C GLY A 942 48.22 2.12 6.79
N PRO A 943 48.81 2.21 7.99
CA PRO A 943 48.02 2.46 9.20
C PRO A 943 47.29 3.80 9.09
N ALA A 944 46.04 3.84 9.55
CA ALA A 944 45.22 5.05 9.53
C ALA A 944 45.90 6.20 10.28
N SER A 945 46.00 7.37 9.63
CA SER A 945 46.49 8.60 10.23
C SER A 945 45.31 9.53 10.56
N ALA A 946 45.20 9.90 11.84
CA ALA A 946 44.20 10.81 12.38
C ALA A 946 44.26 12.23 11.73
N PRO A 947 43.25 13.11 11.94
CA PRO A 947 42.87 14.13 10.96
C PRO A 947 43.92 15.24 10.75
N VAL A 948 44.14 15.58 9.47
CA VAL A 948 45.06 16.65 9.07
C VAL A 948 44.32 17.99 9.02
N THR A 949 44.45 18.77 10.09
CA THR A 949 44.02 20.18 10.08
C THR A 949 45.04 21.07 9.38
N ASN A 950 44.55 22.00 8.55
CA ASN A 950 45.17 23.25 8.10
C ASN A 950 46.68 23.27 7.73
N ALA A 951 46.99 23.56 6.46
CA ALA A 951 47.48 24.91 6.06
C ALA A 951 47.88 25.01 4.56
N VAL A 952 47.64 26.19 3.98
CA VAL A 952 48.12 26.58 2.64
C VAL A 952 49.53 27.17 2.72
N SER A 953 50.48 26.73 1.88
CA SER A 953 51.50 27.63 1.28
C SER A 953 52.27 27.03 0.08
N THR A 954 52.41 27.83 -0.98
CA THR A 954 53.57 28.03 -1.90
C THR A 954 54.54 26.88 -2.28
N ALA A 955 55.03 26.75 -3.53
CA ALA A 955 54.77 27.49 -4.78
C ALA A 955 55.47 26.85 -6.02
N THR A 956 54.96 27.16 -7.22
CA THR A 956 55.66 27.27 -8.54
C THR A 956 56.56 26.14 -9.08
N TYR A 957 56.29 25.69 -10.32
CA TYR A 957 57.01 26.21 -11.51
C TYR A 957 56.19 26.01 -12.81
N GLU A 958 56.65 26.55 -13.95
CA GLU A 958 55.81 26.99 -15.08
C GLU A 958 55.91 26.19 -16.40
N SER A 959 54.99 26.51 -17.33
CA SER A 959 55.00 26.31 -18.81
C SER A 959 54.76 24.88 -19.34
N GLY A 960 54.05 24.66 -20.46
CA GLY A 960 53.29 25.51 -21.40
C GLY A 960 52.54 24.60 -22.40
N THR A 961 51.66 25.01 -23.32
CA THR A 961 51.30 26.31 -23.93
C THR A 961 49.87 26.24 -24.53
N SER A 962 49.18 27.38 -24.74
CA SER A 962 47.86 27.48 -25.42
C SER A 962 47.98 27.78 -26.92
N PRO A 963 46.98 27.44 -27.75
CA PRO A 963 46.06 28.48 -28.29
C PRO A 963 44.58 28.00 -28.48
N GLN A 964 43.56 28.82 -28.79
CA GLN A 964 43.19 30.21 -28.44
C GLN A 964 41.76 30.51 -28.99
N GLU A 965 40.94 31.28 -28.25
CA GLU A 965 39.84 32.18 -28.71
C GLU A 965 38.42 31.70 -29.18
N LEU A 966 37.48 32.67 -29.07
CA LEU A 966 36.07 32.79 -29.54
C LEU A 966 34.92 32.16 -28.70
N ALA A 967 33.71 32.77 -28.58
CA ALA A 967 33.33 34.11 -28.05
C ALA A 967 31.78 34.32 -27.96
N GLY A 968 31.28 34.99 -26.90
CA GLY A 968 29.87 35.46 -26.72
C GLY A 968 29.09 34.62 -25.68
N ARG A 969 28.44 35.16 -24.62
CA ARG A 969 27.37 36.18 -24.45
C ARG A 969 25.96 35.66 -24.85
N THR A 970 24.89 35.81 -24.05
CA THR A 970 24.68 36.52 -22.76
C THR A 970 23.34 36.10 -22.10
N ASP A 971 23.30 36.02 -20.77
CA ASP A 971 22.05 35.97 -19.98
C ASP A 971 21.90 37.18 -19.01
N PRO A 972 20.67 37.60 -18.64
CA PRO A 972 20.44 38.80 -17.82
C PRO A 972 19.95 38.55 -16.37
N VAL A 973 20.74 39.06 -15.41
CA VAL A 973 20.29 39.95 -14.32
C VAL A 973 19.06 39.55 -13.47
N MET A 974 19.31 38.85 -12.34
CA MET A 974 19.13 39.30 -10.93
C MET A 974 18.06 40.39 -10.62
N PRO A 975 17.29 40.25 -9.51
CA PRO A 975 17.79 40.80 -8.25
C PRO A 975 17.50 39.97 -6.98
N ALA A 976 18.22 40.30 -5.90
CA ALA A 976 18.06 39.73 -4.55
C ALA A 976 17.96 40.84 -3.48
N ALA A 977 17.51 40.48 -2.27
CA ALA A 977 17.43 41.35 -1.08
C ALA A 977 17.35 40.48 0.20
N THR A 978 17.96 40.77 1.35
CA THR A 978 19.12 41.64 1.68
C THR A 978 19.74 41.16 3.02
N SER A 979 20.99 41.52 3.31
CA SER A 979 21.72 41.17 4.56
C SER A 979 21.74 42.33 5.59
N ILE A 980 22.53 42.19 6.69
CA ILE A 980 22.95 43.16 7.76
C ILE A 980 22.31 42.86 9.15
N SER A 981 23.01 42.83 10.30
CA SER A 981 24.46 42.73 10.60
C SER A 981 24.73 42.41 12.09
N THR A 982 25.97 42.03 12.44
CA THR A 982 26.52 41.80 13.79
C THR A 982 26.64 43.05 14.69
N GLU A 983 26.62 42.87 16.02
CA GLU A 983 27.34 43.75 16.97
C GLU A 983 27.96 42.95 18.15
N GLN A 984 28.61 43.61 19.13
CA GLN A 984 29.76 43.03 19.89
C GLN A 984 29.55 42.72 21.38
N LEU A 985 30.42 41.83 21.91
CA LEU A 985 30.60 41.45 23.32
C LEU A 985 30.98 42.64 24.25
N PRO A 986 30.76 42.52 25.57
CA PRO A 986 31.93 42.25 26.44
C PRO A 986 31.69 41.27 27.63
N THR A 987 32.79 40.73 28.15
CA THR A 987 32.88 39.75 29.26
C THR A 987 32.82 40.36 30.67
N LEU A 988 32.38 39.59 31.69
CA LEU A 988 32.74 39.88 33.10
C LEU A 988 32.72 38.63 34.02
N ASN A 989 33.71 38.51 34.91
CA ASN A 989 33.81 37.48 35.96
C ASN A 989 33.35 38.00 37.33
N VAL A 990 32.71 37.17 38.17
CA VAL A 990 32.69 37.30 39.65
C VAL A 990 32.70 35.89 40.31
N ARG A 991 33.17 35.80 41.56
CA ARG A 991 33.31 34.58 42.36
C ARG A 991 32.31 34.48 43.53
N GLU A 992 32.06 33.24 43.96
CA GLU A 992 31.97 32.78 45.36
C GLU A 992 31.02 33.46 46.40
N ARG A 993 29.96 32.70 46.73
CA ARG A 993 29.60 32.17 48.08
C ARG A 993 28.99 33.05 49.20
N LEU A 994 28.12 32.36 49.96
CA LEU A 994 27.64 32.61 51.36
C LEU A 994 26.60 33.76 51.51
N GLU A 995 25.65 33.74 52.46
CA GLU A 995 25.57 32.95 53.72
C GLU A 995 24.15 32.81 54.33
N HIS A 996 24.04 31.96 55.37
CA HIS A 996 23.04 31.91 56.47
C HIS A 996 21.62 31.29 56.28
N ALA A 997 21.35 30.27 57.11
CA ALA A 997 20.03 29.71 57.48
C ALA A 997 19.61 30.18 58.91
N PRO A 998 18.52 29.67 59.56
CA PRO A 998 18.69 28.47 60.42
C PRO A 998 17.43 27.57 60.70
N THR A 999 17.71 26.30 61.09
CA THR A 999 17.12 25.35 62.08
C THR A 999 15.63 25.40 62.51
N ASP A 1000 14.95 24.37 63.05
CA ASP A 1000 15.24 23.03 63.65
C ASP A 1000 14.17 22.01 63.14
N GLY A 1001 14.03 20.70 63.47
CA GLY A 1001 14.56 19.76 64.48
C GLY A 1001 13.38 18.96 65.14
N PHE A 1002 13.45 17.70 65.62
CA PHE A 1002 14.54 16.71 65.79
C PHE A 1002 13.95 15.29 66.09
N HIS A 1003 14.80 14.25 66.30
CA HIS A 1003 14.53 12.84 66.73
C HIS A 1003 14.03 11.82 65.65
N GLY A 1004 14.60 10.61 65.47
CA GLY A 1004 15.94 10.09 65.83
C GLY A 1004 15.97 8.70 66.52
N LEU A 1005 16.78 7.75 66.00
CA LEU A 1005 17.22 6.52 66.71
C LEU A 1005 18.55 5.92 66.15
N ASN A 1006 19.24 5.16 67.01
CA ASN A 1006 20.55 4.47 66.88
C ASN A 1006 20.63 3.35 65.81
N THR A 1007 21.79 2.78 65.35
CA THR A 1007 23.25 3.05 65.45
C THR A 1007 24.05 2.08 64.53
N GLN A 1008 25.26 2.49 64.07
CA GLN A 1008 26.43 1.65 63.68
C GLN A 1008 26.33 0.63 62.52
N ALA A 1009 27.02 0.92 61.41
CA ALA A 1009 27.85 -0.01 60.61
C ALA A 1009 28.84 0.81 59.71
N PRO A 1010 29.93 0.24 59.15
CA PRO A 1010 31.09 1.03 58.70
C PRO A 1010 31.39 1.08 57.17
N GLU A 1011 32.30 1.98 56.85
CA GLU A 1011 33.01 2.28 55.60
C GLU A 1011 33.61 1.03 54.90
N GLY A 1012 32.82 0.29 54.12
CA GLY A 1012 33.26 -1.02 53.61
C GLY A 1012 32.47 -1.70 52.47
N GLN A 1013 31.79 -0.96 51.58
CA GLN A 1013 31.15 -1.54 50.38
C GLN A 1013 31.35 -0.66 49.13
N LEU A 1014 32.47 -0.88 48.42
CA LEU A 1014 32.75 -0.36 47.07
C LEU A 1014 33.42 -1.45 46.18
N LEU A 1015 33.09 -2.72 46.44
CA LEU A 1015 33.68 -3.89 45.76
C LEU A 1015 32.64 -4.97 45.39
N ASN A 1016 31.34 -4.67 45.46
CA ASN A 1016 30.25 -5.64 45.27
C ASN A 1016 29.55 -5.55 43.91
N SER A 1017 29.70 -4.47 43.15
CA SER A 1017 29.10 -4.34 41.80
C SER A 1017 29.85 -5.21 40.77
N THR A 1018 31.18 -5.16 40.76
CA THR A 1018 32.01 -5.99 39.88
C THR A 1018 31.94 -7.48 40.24
N SER A 1019 31.79 -7.83 41.53
CA SER A 1019 31.62 -9.24 41.92
C SER A 1019 30.26 -9.77 41.46
N ALA A 1020 29.16 -9.04 41.68
CA ALA A 1020 27.84 -9.47 41.25
C ALA A 1020 27.76 -9.69 39.74
N LEU A 1021 28.36 -8.80 38.94
CA LEU A 1021 28.43 -8.96 37.48
C LEU A 1021 29.31 -10.16 37.08
N SER A 1022 30.46 -10.36 37.74
CA SER A 1022 31.33 -11.52 37.45
C SER A 1022 30.72 -12.85 37.89
N ASP A 1023 29.97 -12.85 38.98
CA ASP A 1023 29.33 -14.04 39.53
C ASP A 1023 28.20 -14.46 38.59
N TRP A 1024 27.34 -13.53 38.15
CA TRP A 1024 26.30 -13.76 37.14
C TRP A 1024 26.86 -14.29 35.82
N LEU A 1025 27.89 -13.64 35.27
CA LEU A 1025 28.59 -14.11 34.06
C LEU A 1025 29.23 -15.51 34.24
N SER A 1026 29.55 -15.91 35.48
CA SER A 1026 30.15 -17.22 35.77
C SER A 1026 29.15 -18.35 36.00
N GLU A 1027 27.95 -18.05 36.52
CA GLU A 1027 26.92 -19.07 36.78
C GLU A 1027 26.15 -19.48 35.50
N GLU A 1028 25.96 -18.56 34.55
CA GLU A 1028 25.36 -18.86 33.23
C GLU A 1028 26.34 -19.58 32.26
N MET A 1029 27.66 -19.39 32.40
CA MET A 1029 28.65 -19.85 31.41
C MET A 1029 29.35 -21.18 31.75
N ASN A 1030 28.60 -22.27 31.89
CA ASN A 1030 29.16 -23.63 32.02
C ASN A 1030 28.49 -24.61 31.03
N PRO A 1031 29.22 -25.20 30.05
CA PRO A 1031 28.60 -25.70 28.83
C PRO A 1031 28.09 -27.16 28.91
N ILE A 1032 26.82 -27.36 28.53
CA ILE A 1032 26.35 -28.30 27.48
C ILE A 1032 24.82 -28.19 27.38
N SER A 1033 24.30 -27.89 26.18
CA SER A 1033 22.88 -27.82 25.79
C SER A 1033 21.96 -26.87 26.60
N ARG A 1034 21.71 -25.68 26.02
CA ARG A 1034 20.46 -24.90 26.09
C ARG A 1034 20.35 -24.01 24.85
N SER A 1035 19.13 -23.64 24.47
CA SER A 1035 18.80 -22.91 23.23
C SER A 1035 19.05 -21.40 23.35
N MET A 1036 19.06 -20.70 22.20
CA MET A 1036 19.27 -19.25 22.08
C MET A 1036 18.10 -18.39 22.63
N GLU A 1037 17.03 -19.00 23.12
CA GLU A 1037 15.74 -18.33 23.40
C GLU A 1037 15.70 -17.44 24.66
N LYS A 1038 16.79 -17.30 25.42
CA LYS A 1038 16.80 -16.54 26.68
C LYS A 1038 18.03 -15.66 26.89
N PHE A 1039 18.11 -14.58 26.11
CA PHE A 1039 18.55 -13.30 26.66
C PHE A 1039 17.31 -12.39 26.80
N HIS A 1040 16.97 -12.02 28.03
CA HIS A 1040 16.20 -10.82 28.34
C HIS A 1040 17.13 -9.90 29.12
N LEU A 1041 17.10 -8.61 28.84
CA LEU A 1041 17.81 -7.64 29.67
C LEU A 1041 16.99 -7.41 30.96
N PRO A 1042 17.62 -7.05 32.10
CA PRO A 1042 16.89 -6.66 33.31
C PRO A 1042 16.28 -5.25 33.18
N GLU A 1043 15.21 -5.14 32.37
CA GLU A 1043 14.60 -3.88 31.92
C GLU A 1043 14.24 -2.90 33.05
N GLU A 1044 13.77 -3.40 34.21
CA GLU A 1044 13.39 -2.58 35.38
C GLU A 1044 14.55 -1.78 36.01
N LEU A 1045 15.81 -2.18 35.82
CA LEU A 1045 16.95 -1.61 36.57
C LEU A 1045 17.66 -0.44 35.88
N LEU A 1046 17.31 -0.10 34.64
CA LEU A 1046 18.07 0.85 33.80
C LEU A 1046 17.38 2.20 33.57
N LEU A 1047 16.17 2.43 34.10
CA LEU A 1047 15.35 3.65 33.89
C LEU A 1047 15.97 4.98 34.36
N ASN A 1048 17.14 4.97 35.01
CA ASN A 1048 17.74 6.15 35.64
C ASN A 1048 19.25 6.35 35.33
N ASP A 1049 19.87 5.51 34.49
CA ASP A 1049 21.31 5.59 34.21
C ASP A 1049 21.62 5.26 32.74
N VAL A 1050 21.56 6.29 31.89
CA VAL A 1050 21.77 6.19 30.44
C VAL A 1050 23.25 5.89 30.10
N GLU A 1051 24.22 6.30 30.92
CA GLU A 1051 25.63 5.94 30.70
C GLU A 1051 25.84 4.43 30.95
N LEU A 1052 25.25 3.89 32.02
CA LEU A 1052 25.29 2.46 32.32
C LEU A 1052 24.53 1.62 31.30
N GLU A 1053 23.37 2.09 30.83
CA GLU A 1053 22.59 1.42 29.79
C GLU A 1053 23.34 1.36 28.45
N ASN A 1054 23.89 2.48 27.97
CA ASN A 1054 24.71 2.50 26.75
C ASN A 1054 25.91 1.55 26.88
N LEU A 1055 26.60 1.54 28.04
CA LEU A 1055 27.69 0.60 28.32
C LEU A 1055 27.25 -0.88 28.31
N ILE A 1056 26.04 -1.19 28.77
CA ILE A 1056 25.49 -2.56 28.76
C ILE A 1056 25.07 -2.97 27.35
N LEU A 1057 24.44 -2.09 26.58
CA LEU A 1057 24.07 -2.35 25.19
C LEU A 1057 25.31 -2.57 24.32
N ASP A 1058 26.30 -1.66 24.38
CA ASP A 1058 27.59 -1.82 23.70
C ASP A 1058 28.27 -3.14 24.10
N GLU A 1059 28.36 -3.46 25.40
CA GLU A 1059 29.02 -4.69 25.85
C GLU A 1059 28.24 -5.96 25.43
N VAL A 1060 26.90 -5.95 25.42
CA VAL A 1060 26.07 -7.09 24.99
C VAL A 1060 26.15 -7.32 23.48
N PHE A 1061 26.21 -6.26 22.68
CA PHE A 1061 26.44 -6.37 21.23
C PHE A 1061 27.90 -6.77 20.93
N ARG A 1062 28.88 -6.22 21.65
CA ARG A 1062 30.31 -6.58 21.55
C ARG A 1062 30.58 -8.03 21.97
N LEU A 1063 29.90 -8.55 22.98
CA LEU A 1063 29.98 -9.96 23.39
C LEU A 1063 29.31 -10.91 22.37
N HIS A 1064 28.34 -10.44 21.58
CA HIS A 1064 27.87 -11.16 20.40
C HIS A 1064 28.90 -11.15 19.26
N GLU A 1065 29.55 -10.01 19.00
CA GLU A 1065 30.66 -9.91 18.04
C GLU A 1065 31.82 -10.86 18.42
N GLU A 1066 32.21 -10.94 19.70
CA GLU A 1066 33.28 -11.85 20.15
C GLU A 1066 32.88 -13.32 20.09
N ARG A 1067 31.63 -13.69 20.45
CA ARG A 1067 31.18 -15.09 20.39
C ARG A 1067 31.04 -15.65 18.98
N ALA A 1068 30.85 -14.82 17.97
CA ALA A 1068 30.83 -15.24 16.56
C ALA A 1068 32.23 -15.63 16.02
N SER A 1069 33.29 -15.53 16.82
CA SER A 1069 34.69 -15.77 16.39
C SER A 1069 35.34 -17.06 16.91
N PHE A 1070 34.57 -17.98 17.52
CA PHE A 1070 35.10 -19.06 18.38
C PHE A 1070 34.63 -20.50 18.07
#